data_AF-A0A6N7YCP1-F1
#
_entry.id   AF-A0A6N7YCP1-F1
#
_cell.length_a   1.000
_cell.length_b   1.000
_cell.length_c   1.000
_cell.angle_alpha   90.00
_cell.angle_beta   90.00
_cell.angle_gamma   90.00
#
_symmetry.space_group_name_H-M   'P 1'
#
loop_
_entity.id
_entity.type
_entity.pdbx_description
1 polymer ?
#
loop_
_entity_poly.entity_id
_entity_poly.type
_entity_poly.pdbx_seq_one_letter_code
_entity_poly.pdbx_strand_id
1 'polypeptide(L)'
;MAKETFYITTPIYYPSGNLHIGHAYTTTAGDVIARYKRMQGYDVRYLTGTDEHGQKIQEKAQKAGKSELDYLDEMISGIKALWKKLEISNDDFIRTTEARHKEVVQQIFERLLAQGDIYLGEYEGWYSVPDETYYTETQLVDPVYENGAIVGGKSPDSGHEVELVKEESYFFNLSKYTDRLLEFYDENPDFIQPPSRKNEMINNFIKPGLEDLAVSRTSFDWGIHVKSNPKHVVYVWIDALVNYISSLGYLSDDDSLFKKYWPADIHIMAKEIVRFHSIIWPILLMALDIPLPKKVFAHGWILMKDGKMSKSKGNVVDPNVLIDRYGLDATRYYLMRELPFGSDGVFTPEGFVERTNYDLANDLGNLVNRTISMVNKYFNGELPAYEGPKHELDEEMEQLALDTVKTFHENMDNLQFSVALSTIWKFISRTNKYIDETTPWILAKDENQKDMLGNVMAHLVENIRIIAVLLRPFLTNAPRQIFEQLNINSPELYEFNSIEHYGALTEPIMVSSKPQPIFPRLESDAEIEYIKQSMQPDKVEEAQEEVPSKAKIDIKDFDKVEIKAATIIDAENVKKSDKLLKIQVDLDNEQRQIVSGIAKFYQPEDIIGKKVAVVTNLKPAKLMGRKSEGMILSAEKDGVLTLVSLPNAIPNGAVIK
;
A
#
# COMPACT_ATOMS: atom_id res chain seq x y z
N MET A 1 -1.52 -15.78 -37.02
CA MET A 1 -0.80 -16.46 -35.92
C MET A 1 -1.48 -16.04 -34.61
N ALA A 2 -1.52 -16.90 -33.60
CA ALA A 2 -2.02 -16.48 -32.29
C ALA A 2 -1.08 -15.42 -31.70
N LYS A 3 -1.62 -14.45 -30.95
CA LYS A 3 -0.81 -13.46 -30.24
C LYS A 3 -0.04 -14.15 -29.12
N GLU A 4 1.24 -13.80 -28.94
CA GLU A 4 2.02 -14.25 -27.79
C GLU A 4 1.35 -13.77 -26.49
N THR A 5 1.29 -14.63 -25.49
CA THR A 5 0.66 -14.32 -24.20
C THR A 5 1.63 -13.55 -23.29
N PHE A 6 1.08 -12.67 -22.46
CA PHE A 6 1.85 -11.99 -21.42
C PHE A 6 1.06 -11.94 -20.12
N TYR A 7 1.52 -12.64 -19.09
CA TYR A 7 0.87 -12.70 -17.79
C TYR A 7 1.65 -11.89 -16.74
N ILE A 8 1.00 -10.85 -16.20
CA ILE A 8 1.55 -9.96 -15.19
C ILE A 8 0.66 -9.92 -13.94
N THR A 9 1.28 -9.86 -12.76
CA THR A 9 0.54 -9.78 -11.50
C THR A 9 1.10 -8.70 -10.57
N THR A 10 0.23 -8.06 -9.79
CA THR A 10 0.63 -7.36 -8.57
C THR A 10 0.68 -8.33 -7.39
N PRO A 11 1.16 -7.90 -6.21
CA PRO A 11 0.83 -8.57 -4.97
C PRO A 11 -0.67 -8.46 -4.74
N ILE A 12 -1.21 -9.37 -3.93
CA ILE A 12 -2.55 -9.21 -3.36
C ILE A 12 -2.44 -8.45 -2.03
N TYR A 13 -3.28 -7.43 -1.84
CA TYR A 13 -3.12 -6.48 -0.72
C TYR A 13 -3.91 -6.90 0.51
N TYR A 14 -3.34 -6.68 1.70
CA TYR A 14 -3.96 -7.02 2.97
C TYR A 14 -4.98 -5.94 3.41
N PRO A 15 -6.31 -6.21 3.42
CA PRO A 15 -7.35 -5.21 3.61
C PRO A 15 -7.60 -4.85 5.09
N SER A 16 -6.58 -4.83 5.95
CA SER A 16 -6.70 -4.42 7.36
C SER A 16 -6.93 -2.90 7.57
N GLY A 17 -7.13 -2.16 6.49
CA GLY A 17 -7.51 -0.75 6.43
C GLY A 17 -7.23 -0.17 5.03
N ASN A 18 -7.57 1.11 4.82
CA ASN A 18 -7.51 1.75 3.49
C ASN A 18 -6.15 1.65 2.80
N LEU A 19 -6.16 1.52 1.48
CA LEU A 19 -4.95 1.58 0.67
C LEU A 19 -4.42 3.02 0.57
N HIS A 20 -3.20 3.16 0.07
CA HIS A 20 -2.47 4.41 0.01
C HIS A 20 -1.60 4.45 -1.24
N ILE A 21 -0.93 5.58 -1.51
CA ILE A 21 -0.17 5.77 -2.76
C ILE A 21 0.89 4.68 -3.01
N GLY A 22 1.48 4.07 -1.97
CA GLY A 22 2.35 2.89 -2.13
C GLY A 22 1.70 1.70 -2.85
N HIS A 23 0.43 1.39 -2.55
CA HIS A 23 -0.33 0.34 -3.23
C HIS A 23 -0.73 0.77 -4.65
N ALA A 24 -1.14 2.04 -4.80
CA ALA A 24 -1.47 2.62 -6.09
C ALA A 24 -0.25 2.64 -7.03
N TYR A 25 0.95 2.84 -6.50
CA TYR A 25 2.20 2.82 -7.26
C TYR A 25 2.46 1.47 -7.91
N THR A 26 2.42 0.38 -7.13
CA THR A 26 2.57 -0.98 -7.67
C THR A 26 1.49 -1.29 -8.70
N THR A 27 0.23 -1.00 -8.39
CA THR A 27 -0.90 -1.30 -9.29
C THR A 27 -0.86 -0.48 -10.59
N THR A 28 -0.44 0.79 -10.51
CA THR A 28 -0.28 1.65 -11.68
C THR A 28 0.91 1.18 -12.53
N ALA A 29 2.03 0.78 -11.93
CA ALA A 29 3.16 0.22 -12.65
C ALA A 29 2.78 -1.06 -13.43
N GLY A 30 2.02 -1.97 -12.80
CA GLY A 30 1.51 -3.16 -13.46
C GLY A 30 0.58 -2.83 -14.63
N ASP A 31 -0.28 -1.83 -14.45
CA ASP A 31 -1.18 -1.34 -15.49
C ASP A 31 -0.43 -0.72 -16.68
N VAL A 32 0.62 0.07 -16.41
CA VAL A 32 1.49 0.65 -17.45
C VAL A 32 2.12 -0.46 -18.30
N ILE A 33 2.68 -1.50 -17.66
CA ILE A 33 3.27 -2.65 -18.36
C ILE A 33 2.21 -3.39 -19.17
N ALA A 34 1.04 -3.65 -18.57
CA ALA A 34 -0.06 -4.35 -19.24
C ALA A 34 -0.54 -3.58 -20.48
N ARG A 35 -0.76 -2.27 -20.37
CA ARG A 35 -1.17 -1.40 -21.49
C ARG A 35 -0.10 -1.35 -22.57
N TYR A 36 1.16 -1.19 -22.19
CA TYR A 36 2.29 -1.21 -23.13
C TYR A 36 2.36 -2.52 -23.91
N LYS A 37 2.27 -3.68 -23.23
CA LYS A 37 2.29 -5.00 -23.89
C LYS A 37 1.06 -5.24 -24.77
N ARG A 38 -0.13 -4.76 -24.38
CA ARG A 38 -1.33 -4.81 -25.25
C ARG A 38 -1.12 -3.99 -26.53
N MET A 39 -0.56 -2.79 -26.42
CA MET A 39 -0.24 -1.94 -27.59
C MET A 39 0.87 -2.54 -28.47
N GLN A 40 1.78 -3.35 -27.92
CA GLN A 40 2.73 -4.16 -28.68
C GLN A 40 2.09 -5.41 -29.33
N GLY A 41 0.79 -5.62 -29.14
CA GLY A 41 0.05 -6.72 -29.78
C GLY A 41 0.02 -8.04 -29.00
N TYR A 42 0.48 -8.08 -27.74
CA TYR A 42 0.38 -9.28 -26.90
C TYR A 42 -1.07 -9.56 -26.45
N ASP A 43 -1.35 -10.83 -26.18
CA ASP A 43 -2.53 -11.27 -25.43
C ASP A 43 -2.21 -11.20 -23.93
N VAL A 44 -2.55 -10.06 -23.33
CA VAL A 44 -2.19 -9.76 -21.94
C VAL A 44 -3.26 -10.24 -20.97
N ARG A 45 -2.83 -10.86 -19.88
CA ARG A 45 -3.65 -11.03 -18.67
C ARG A 45 -2.97 -10.31 -17.51
N TYR A 46 -3.67 -9.40 -16.86
CA TYR A 46 -3.18 -8.63 -15.72
C TYR A 46 -4.01 -8.93 -14.46
N LEU A 47 -3.37 -9.48 -13.43
CA LEU A 47 -4.00 -9.84 -12.16
C LEU A 47 -3.63 -8.86 -11.04
N THR A 48 -4.64 -8.50 -10.24
CA THR A 48 -4.49 -7.93 -8.89
C THR A 48 -5.50 -8.57 -7.94
N GLY A 49 -5.48 -8.24 -6.65
CA GLY A 49 -6.42 -8.83 -5.69
C GLY A 49 -6.16 -8.48 -4.23
N THR A 50 -6.80 -9.24 -3.35
CA THR A 50 -6.73 -9.06 -1.89
C THR A 50 -6.45 -10.36 -1.15
N ASP A 51 -5.58 -10.26 -0.16
CA ASP A 51 -5.24 -11.31 0.80
C ASP A 51 -6.09 -11.13 2.06
N GLU A 52 -7.08 -12.00 2.23
CA GLU A 52 -8.23 -11.75 3.10
C GLU A 52 -8.25 -12.60 4.38
N HIS A 53 -7.26 -13.45 4.62
CA HIS A 53 -7.25 -14.35 5.78
C HIS A 53 -6.27 -13.90 6.87
N GLY A 54 -6.29 -14.58 8.03
CA GLY A 54 -5.38 -14.35 9.14
C GLY A 54 -5.96 -13.54 10.30
N GLN A 55 -5.31 -13.68 11.44
CA GLN A 55 -5.73 -13.14 12.74
C GLN A 55 -6.01 -11.63 12.71
N LYS A 56 -5.21 -10.85 11.99
CA LYS A 56 -5.37 -9.40 11.93
C LYS A 56 -6.67 -8.94 11.27
N ILE A 57 -7.19 -9.67 10.29
CA ILE A 57 -8.53 -9.40 9.74
C ILE A 57 -9.60 -9.72 10.77
N GLN A 58 -9.48 -10.86 11.47
CA GLN A 58 -10.41 -11.26 12.53
C GLN A 58 -10.51 -10.19 13.63
N GLU A 59 -9.37 -9.69 14.11
CA GLU A 59 -9.32 -8.63 15.13
C GLU A 59 -9.93 -7.31 14.63
N LYS A 60 -9.69 -6.93 13.37
CA LYS A 60 -10.28 -5.71 12.78
C LYS A 60 -11.79 -5.83 12.63
N ALA A 61 -12.29 -6.97 12.17
CA ALA A 61 -13.72 -7.24 12.04
C ALA A 61 -14.40 -7.22 13.42
N GLN A 62 -13.81 -7.89 14.41
CA GLN A 62 -14.30 -7.90 15.79
C GLN A 62 -14.33 -6.50 16.40
N LYS A 63 -13.25 -5.71 16.23
CA LYS A 63 -13.19 -4.32 16.69
C LYS A 63 -14.21 -3.41 16.01
N ALA A 64 -14.57 -3.71 14.77
CA ALA A 64 -15.63 -3.01 14.03
C ALA A 64 -17.05 -3.52 14.36
N GLY A 65 -17.19 -4.58 15.16
CA GLY A 65 -18.48 -5.20 15.47
C GLY A 65 -19.13 -5.89 14.26
N LYS A 66 -18.33 -6.39 13.31
CA LYS A 66 -18.80 -7.03 12.07
C LYS A 66 -18.29 -8.47 11.98
N SER A 67 -18.94 -9.29 11.14
CA SER A 67 -18.32 -10.55 10.69
C SER A 67 -17.11 -10.24 9.81
N GLU A 68 -16.19 -11.18 9.68
CA GLU A 68 -14.99 -11.03 8.87
C GLU A 68 -15.33 -10.81 7.40
N LEU A 69 -16.32 -11.55 6.86
CA LEU A 69 -16.79 -11.35 5.47
C LEU A 69 -17.43 -9.98 5.27
N ASP A 70 -18.27 -9.50 6.19
CA ASP A 70 -18.89 -8.17 6.06
C ASP A 70 -17.84 -7.06 6.10
N TYR A 71 -16.85 -7.17 7.00
CA TYR A 71 -15.72 -6.25 7.06
C TYR A 71 -14.93 -6.25 5.75
N LEU A 72 -14.61 -7.44 5.23
CA LEU A 72 -13.87 -7.60 3.99
C LEU A 72 -14.64 -7.06 2.80
N ASP A 73 -15.92 -7.41 2.63
CA ASP A 73 -16.72 -6.99 1.48
C ASP A 73 -16.79 -5.45 1.36
N GLU A 74 -16.87 -4.74 2.48
CA GLU A 74 -16.77 -3.27 2.51
C GLU A 74 -15.39 -2.77 2.07
N MET A 75 -14.32 -3.33 2.64
CA MET A 75 -12.94 -2.94 2.31
C MET A 75 -12.62 -3.21 0.83
N ILE A 76 -13.00 -4.38 0.31
CA ILE A 76 -12.78 -4.78 -1.08
C ILE A 76 -13.57 -3.90 -2.03
N SER A 77 -14.79 -3.49 -1.66
CA SER A 77 -15.57 -2.52 -2.44
C SER A 77 -14.81 -1.20 -2.62
N GLY A 78 -14.22 -0.67 -1.54
CA GLY A 78 -13.37 0.52 -1.58
C GLY A 78 -12.11 0.33 -2.45
N ILE A 79 -11.46 -0.83 -2.36
CA ILE A 79 -10.27 -1.17 -3.17
C ILE A 79 -10.61 -1.25 -4.66
N LYS A 80 -11.68 -1.96 -5.03
CA LYS A 80 -12.16 -2.05 -6.41
C LYS A 80 -12.59 -0.69 -6.95
N ALA A 81 -13.22 0.14 -6.13
CA ALA A 81 -13.56 1.52 -6.49
C ALA A 81 -12.31 2.36 -6.77
N LEU A 82 -11.26 2.24 -5.95
CA LEU A 82 -9.98 2.90 -6.18
C LEU A 82 -9.32 2.45 -7.49
N TRP A 83 -9.30 1.15 -7.79
CA TRP A 83 -8.77 0.64 -9.06
C TRP A 83 -9.55 1.11 -10.28
N LYS A 84 -10.88 1.16 -10.18
CA LYS A 84 -11.73 1.75 -11.22
C LYS A 84 -11.42 3.24 -11.40
N LYS A 85 -11.25 3.99 -10.32
CA LYS A 85 -10.93 5.42 -10.33
C LYS A 85 -9.54 5.70 -10.89
N LEU A 86 -8.58 4.79 -10.67
CA LEU A 86 -7.24 4.81 -11.27
C LEU A 86 -7.20 4.31 -12.73
N GLU A 87 -8.36 3.88 -13.25
CA GLU A 87 -8.53 3.21 -14.55
C GLU A 87 -7.53 2.06 -14.75
N ILE A 88 -7.32 1.26 -13.70
CA ILE A 88 -6.52 0.04 -13.77
C ILE A 88 -7.23 -0.97 -14.68
N SER A 89 -6.49 -1.50 -15.65
CA SER A 89 -6.97 -2.42 -16.69
C SER A 89 -6.69 -3.89 -16.33
N ASN A 90 -6.84 -4.26 -15.06
CA ASN A 90 -6.70 -5.66 -14.64
C ASN A 90 -7.84 -6.51 -15.24
N ASP A 91 -7.50 -7.70 -15.71
CA ASP A 91 -8.43 -8.62 -16.37
C ASP A 91 -9.18 -9.51 -15.36
N ASP A 92 -8.66 -9.61 -14.14
CA ASP A 92 -9.29 -10.29 -13.00
C ASP A 92 -8.91 -9.59 -11.69
N PHE A 93 -9.74 -9.79 -10.66
CA PHE A 93 -9.49 -9.37 -9.29
C PHE A 93 -9.72 -10.58 -8.38
N ILE A 94 -8.64 -11.20 -7.91
CA ILE A 94 -8.72 -12.39 -7.06
C ILE A 94 -8.95 -12.00 -5.60
N ARG A 95 -9.81 -12.75 -4.91
CA ARG A 95 -10.02 -12.68 -3.46
C ARG A 95 -9.69 -14.04 -2.86
N THR A 96 -8.86 -14.11 -1.83
CA THR A 96 -8.54 -15.42 -1.22
C THR A 96 -9.75 -16.08 -0.55
N THR A 97 -10.82 -15.32 -0.27
CA THR A 97 -12.09 -15.86 0.23
C THR A 97 -12.94 -16.60 -0.82
N GLU A 98 -12.63 -16.47 -2.11
CA GLU A 98 -13.38 -17.12 -3.19
C GLU A 98 -13.19 -18.64 -3.20
N ALA A 99 -14.25 -19.39 -3.53
CA ALA A 99 -14.22 -20.85 -3.57
C ALA A 99 -13.13 -21.39 -4.52
N ARG A 100 -12.99 -20.78 -5.71
CA ARG A 100 -11.94 -21.13 -6.69
C ARG A 100 -10.52 -21.01 -6.14
N HIS A 101 -10.31 -20.20 -5.10
CA HIS A 101 -9.03 -20.07 -4.45
C HIS A 101 -8.87 -21.11 -3.34
N LYS A 102 -9.88 -21.20 -2.46
CA LYS A 102 -9.90 -22.12 -1.31
C LYS A 102 -9.67 -23.56 -1.71
N GLU A 103 -10.36 -24.02 -2.75
CA GLU A 103 -10.25 -25.38 -3.26
C GLU A 103 -8.83 -25.70 -3.74
N VAL A 104 -8.17 -24.75 -4.39
CA VAL A 104 -6.81 -24.93 -4.91
C VAL A 104 -5.80 -24.99 -3.78
N VAL A 105 -5.90 -24.10 -2.80
CA VAL A 105 -5.04 -24.11 -1.61
C VAL A 105 -5.18 -25.42 -0.85
N GLN A 106 -6.40 -25.90 -0.64
CA GLN A 106 -6.65 -27.19 0.02
C GLN A 106 -6.03 -28.35 -0.78
N GLN A 107 -6.23 -28.41 -2.08
CA GLN A 107 -5.66 -29.47 -2.92
C GLN A 107 -4.13 -29.45 -2.92
N ILE A 108 -3.51 -28.27 -3.00
CA ILE A 108 -2.04 -28.10 -2.93
C ILE A 108 -1.52 -28.58 -1.58
N PHE A 109 -2.16 -28.18 -0.48
CA PHE A 109 -1.72 -28.56 0.86
C PHE A 109 -1.76 -30.08 1.05
N GLU A 110 -2.88 -30.73 0.68
CA GLU A 110 -3.01 -32.19 0.78
C GLU A 110 -2.02 -32.93 -0.13
N ARG A 111 -1.75 -32.41 -1.32
CA ARG A 111 -0.74 -32.98 -2.22
C ARG A 111 0.65 -32.95 -1.59
N LEU A 112 1.07 -31.81 -1.04
CA LEU A 112 2.38 -31.65 -0.42
C LEU A 112 2.52 -32.48 0.86
N LEU A 113 1.43 -32.63 1.62
CA LEU A 113 1.36 -33.53 2.78
C LEU A 113 1.56 -34.99 2.32
N ALA A 114 0.86 -35.43 1.27
CA ALA A 114 0.98 -36.78 0.73
C ALA A 114 2.37 -37.07 0.13
N GLN A 115 3.04 -36.06 -0.41
CA GLN A 115 4.42 -36.16 -0.93
C GLN A 115 5.49 -36.22 0.18
N GLY A 116 5.12 -35.89 1.43
CA GLY A 116 6.05 -35.76 2.55
C GLY A 116 6.89 -34.48 2.51
N ASP A 117 6.53 -33.52 1.64
CA ASP A 117 7.13 -32.18 1.64
C ASP A 117 6.57 -31.32 2.79
N ILE A 118 5.33 -31.58 3.21
CA ILE A 118 4.75 -31.05 4.43
C ILE A 118 4.71 -32.14 5.51
N TYR A 119 5.13 -31.80 6.73
CA TYR A 119 5.09 -32.70 7.89
C TYR A 119 4.69 -31.94 9.16
N LEU A 120 4.15 -32.66 10.15
CA LEU A 120 3.71 -32.08 11.41
C LEU A 120 4.91 -31.87 12.35
N GLY A 121 4.98 -30.71 12.99
CA GLY A 121 5.97 -30.37 14.01
C GLY A 121 5.40 -29.39 15.04
N GLU A 122 6.29 -28.77 15.79
CA GLU A 122 5.95 -27.73 16.75
C GLU A 122 6.68 -26.45 16.34
N TYR A 123 5.92 -25.37 16.15
CA TYR A 123 6.46 -24.04 15.97
C TYR A 123 6.80 -23.45 17.33
N GLU A 124 8.03 -22.99 17.47
CA GLU A 124 8.53 -22.28 18.64
C GLU A 124 9.13 -20.95 18.17
N GLY A 125 8.59 -19.83 18.66
CA GLY A 125 9.01 -18.50 18.25
C GLY A 125 8.70 -17.45 19.30
N TRP A 126 9.45 -16.35 19.26
CA TRP A 126 9.31 -15.24 20.22
C TRP A 126 8.37 -14.18 19.67
N TYR A 127 7.20 -14.02 20.27
CA TYR A 127 6.17 -13.11 19.81
C TYR A 127 6.17 -11.81 20.62
N SER A 128 6.21 -10.67 19.95
CA SER A 128 5.95 -9.37 20.59
C SER A 128 4.49 -9.02 20.40
N VAL A 129 3.70 -9.02 21.48
CA VAL A 129 2.28 -8.62 21.43
C VAL A 129 2.12 -7.17 20.93
N PRO A 130 2.92 -6.18 21.38
CA PRO A 130 2.78 -4.80 20.90
C PRO A 130 3.15 -4.60 19.42
N ASP A 131 4.05 -5.44 18.89
CA ASP A 131 4.50 -5.35 17.49
C ASP A 131 3.79 -6.34 16.56
N GLU A 132 2.97 -7.22 17.11
CA GLU A 132 2.31 -8.33 16.41
C GLU A 132 3.28 -9.13 15.54
N THR A 133 4.52 -9.36 16.01
CA THR A 133 5.61 -9.91 15.19
C THR A 133 6.32 -11.05 15.91
N TYR A 134 6.58 -12.12 15.16
CA TYR A 134 7.43 -13.24 15.59
C TYR A 134 8.89 -13.00 15.21
N TYR A 135 9.77 -13.32 16.14
CA TYR A 135 11.21 -13.23 16.02
C TYR A 135 11.85 -14.59 16.30
N THR A 136 12.95 -14.87 15.60
CA THR A 136 13.85 -15.95 15.98
C THR A 136 14.68 -15.52 17.19
N GLU A 137 15.26 -16.49 17.91
CA GLU A 137 16.18 -16.21 19.02
C GLU A 137 17.32 -15.25 18.63
N THR A 138 17.84 -15.39 17.40
CA THR A 138 18.93 -14.58 16.86
C THR A 138 18.55 -13.13 16.56
N GLN A 139 17.25 -12.82 16.50
CA GLN A 139 16.73 -11.49 16.20
C GLN A 139 16.40 -10.67 17.45
N LEU A 140 16.36 -11.29 18.63
CA LEU A 140 16.01 -10.60 19.87
C LEU A 140 17.08 -9.60 20.28
N VAL A 141 16.63 -8.45 20.78
CA VAL A 141 17.47 -7.47 21.48
C VAL A 141 17.42 -7.77 22.98
N ASP A 142 18.54 -7.55 23.67
CA ASP A 142 18.71 -7.88 25.09
C ASP A 142 18.23 -9.30 25.45
N PRO A 143 18.70 -10.36 24.76
CA PRO A 143 18.27 -11.72 25.06
C PRO A 143 18.60 -12.10 26.51
N VAL A 144 17.61 -12.64 27.20
CA VAL A 144 17.69 -13.10 28.58
C VAL A 144 18.09 -14.57 28.55
N TYR A 145 19.19 -14.91 29.22
CA TYR A 145 19.72 -16.27 29.26
C TYR A 145 19.52 -16.91 30.64
N GLU A 146 18.98 -18.12 30.65
CA GLU A 146 19.01 -19.02 31.81
C GLU A 146 19.65 -20.35 31.41
N ASN A 147 20.64 -20.81 32.18
CA ASN A 147 21.38 -22.06 31.91
C ASN A 147 21.95 -22.20 30.49
N GLY A 148 22.24 -21.07 29.82
CA GLY A 148 22.78 -21.04 28.46
C GLY A 148 21.73 -21.11 27.34
N ALA A 149 20.43 -21.18 27.67
CA ALA A 149 19.33 -21.07 26.72
C ALA A 149 18.69 -19.67 26.80
N ILE A 150 18.17 -19.18 25.67
CA ILE A 150 17.40 -17.93 25.63
C ILE A 150 16.02 -18.23 26.18
N VAL A 151 15.61 -17.49 27.22
CA VAL A 151 14.31 -17.63 27.89
C VAL A 151 13.47 -16.35 27.82
N GLY A 152 13.98 -15.33 27.13
CA GLY A 152 13.28 -14.07 26.90
C GLY A 152 14.13 -13.10 26.10
N GLY A 153 13.56 -11.95 25.80
CA GLY A 153 14.27 -10.85 25.17
C GLY A 153 13.32 -9.73 24.85
N LYS A 154 13.74 -8.85 23.95
CA LYS A 154 12.93 -7.75 23.47
C LYS A 154 12.89 -7.73 21.95
N SER A 155 11.79 -7.20 21.44
CA SER A 155 11.61 -6.92 20.03
C SER A 155 12.71 -5.97 19.51
N PRO A 156 13.34 -6.29 18.37
CA PRO A 156 14.27 -5.38 17.71
C PRO A 156 13.60 -4.12 17.17
N ASP A 157 12.29 -4.16 16.93
CA ASP A 157 11.56 -3.05 16.31
C ASP A 157 11.11 -2.00 17.33
N SER A 158 10.78 -2.43 18.56
CA SER A 158 10.14 -1.55 19.54
C SER A 158 10.76 -1.58 20.94
N GLY A 159 11.61 -2.58 21.23
CA GLY A 159 12.14 -2.80 22.57
C GLY A 159 11.13 -3.35 23.58
N HIS A 160 9.92 -3.74 23.17
CA HIS A 160 8.96 -4.42 24.03
C HIS A 160 9.37 -5.86 24.32
N GLU A 161 8.94 -6.41 25.45
CA GLU A 161 9.19 -7.81 25.81
C GLU A 161 8.49 -8.76 24.84
N VAL A 162 9.18 -9.86 24.51
CA VAL A 162 8.63 -10.95 23.72
C VAL A 162 8.23 -12.12 24.63
N GLU A 163 7.21 -12.86 24.21
CA GLU A 163 6.78 -14.11 24.85
C GLU A 163 7.07 -15.31 23.96
N LEU A 164 7.45 -16.43 24.56
CA LEU A 164 7.67 -17.67 23.82
C LEU A 164 6.31 -18.29 23.49
N VAL A 165 6.02 -18.41 22.20
CA VAL A 165 4.81 -19.07 21.70
C VAL A 165 5.21 -20.43 21.15
N LYS A 166 4.58 -21.48 21.68
CA LYS A 166 4.64 -22.84 21.14
C LYS A 166 3.29 -23.24 20.62
N GLU A 167 3.22 -23.65 19.36
CA GLU A 167 2.00 -24.20 18.78
C GLU A 167 2.30 -25.33 17.81
N GLU A 168 1.41 -26.31 17.76
CA GLU A 168 1.46 -27.36 16.76
C GLU A 168 1.29 -26.73 15.36
N SER A 169 2.21 -27.04 14.44
CA SER A 169 2.16 -26.53 13.07
C SER A 169 2.69 -27.56 12.08
N TYR A 170 2.11 -27.60 10.91
CA TYR A 170 2.73 -28.18 9.72
C TYR A 170 3.89 -27.32 9.22
N PHE A 171 4.96 -27.97 8.77
CA PHE A 171 6.15 -27.37 8.21
C PHE A 171 6.35 -27.83 6.77
N PHE A 172 6.74 -26.90 5.89
CA PHE A 172 7.15 -27.18 4.52
C PHE A 172 8.68 -27.26 4.45
N ASN A 173 9.19 -28.39 3.96
CA ASN A 173 10.63 -28.67 3.86
C ASN A 173 11.27 -27.83 2.74
N LEU A 174 11.66 -26.60 3.06
CA LEU A 174 12.30 -25.69 2.12
C LEU A 174 13.75 -26.12 1.83
N SER A 175 14.44 -26.62 2.84
CA SER A 175 15.86 -26.97 2.76
C SER A 175 16.16 -27.95 1.64
N LYS A 176 15.26 -28.92 1.40
CA LYS A 176 15.31 -29.91 0.31
C LYS A 176 15.48 -29.32 -1.09
N TYR A 177 15.04 -28.08 -1.33
CA TYR A 177 15.01 -27.46 -2.67
C TYR A 177 16.11 -26.43 -2.90
N THR A 178 17.01 -26.23 -1.93
CA THR A 178 18.05 -25.19 -1.96
C THR A 178 18.92 -25.26 -3.22
N ASP A 179 19.45 -26.45 -3.55
CA ASP A 179 20.35 -26.61 -4.70
C ASP A 179 19.64 -26.35 -6.03
N ARG A 180 18.41 -26.86 -6.19
CA ARG A 180 17.58 -26.62 -7.38
C ARG A 180 17.25 -25.13 -7.55
N LEU A 181 17.02 -24.42 -6.45
CA LEU A 181 16.76 -22.98 -6.49
C LEU A 181 17.99 -22.18 -6.93
N LEU A 182 19.18 -22.56 -6.44
CA LEU A 182 20.44 -21.93 -6.82
C LEU A 182 20.79 -22.19 -8.29
N GLU A 183 20.59 -23.43 -8.78
CA GLU A 183 20.74 -23.78 -10.19
C GLU A 183 19.80 -22.95 -11.07
N PHE A 184 18.52 -22.85 -10.69
CA PHE A 184 17.55 -22.02 -11.41
C PHE A 184 18.00 -20.55 -11.51
N TYR A 185 18.57 -19.97 -10.45
CA TYR A 185 19.09 -18.60 -10.47
C TYR A 185 20.31 -18.41 -11.38
N ASP A 186 21.14 -19.44 -11.54
CA ASP A 186 22.31 -19.40 -12.43
C ASP A 186 21.87 -19.44 -13.89
N GLU A 187 20.94 -20.34 -14.23
CA GLU A 187 20.37 -20.48 -15.56
C GLU A 187 19.49 -19.28 -15.97
N ASN A 188 18.88 -18.60 -14.99
CA ASN A 188 17.96 -17.48 -15.20
C ASN A 188 18.48 -16.22 -14.49
N PRO A 189 19.55 -15.58 -15.01
CA PRO A 189 20.20 -14.46 -14.33
C PRO A 189 19.26 -13.25 -14.13
N ASP A 190 18.25 -13.10 -14.99
CA ASP A 190 17.28 -12.02 -14.97
C ASP A 190 16.00 -12.32 -14.18
N PHE A 191 15.93 -13.46 -13.50
CA PHE A 191 14.75 -13.85 -12.71
C PHE A 191 14.42 -12.84 -11.61
N ILE A 192 15.42 -12.33 -10.87
CA ILE A 192 15.20 -11.36 -9.78
C ILE A 192 15.76 -10.00 -10.18
N GLN A 193 14.87 -9.02 -10.32
CA GLN A 193 15.22 -7.65 -10.70
C GLN A 193 14.78 -6.65 -9.62
N PRO A 194 15.57 -5.59 -9.34
CA PRO A 194 16.94 -5.37 -9.83
C PRO A 194 17.96 -6.39 -9.26
N PRO A 195 19.16 -6.54 -9.86
CA PRO A 195 20.14 -7.56 -9.45
C PRO A 195 20.64 -7.42 -8.01
N SER A 196 20.56 -6.22 -7.42
CA SER A 196 20.87 -6.00 -6.00
C SER A 196 20.00 -6.86 -5.07
N ARG A 197 18.73 -7.09 -5.43
CA ARG A 197 17.80 -7.95 -4.69
C ARG A 197 18.19 -9.43 -4.80
N LYS A 198 18.64 -9.90 -5.96
CA LYS A 198 19.19 -11.26 -6.14
C LYS A 198 20.32 -11.53 -5.14
N ASN A 199 21.28 -10.61 -5.07
CA ASN A 199 22.44 -10.72 -4.18
C ASN A 199 22.03 -10.75 -2.70
N GLU A 200 21.04 -9.94 -2.33
CA GLU A 200 20.46 -9.92 -0.98
C GLU A 200 19.82 -11.27 -0.62
N MET A 201 19.01 -11.85 -1.53
CA MET A 201 18.36 -13.14 -1.32
C MET A 201 19.36 -14.27 -1.14
N ILE A 202 20.40 -14.31 -1.98
CA ILE A 202 21.43 -15.34 -1.91
C ILE A 202 22.23 -15.21 -0.61
N ASN A 203 22.72 -14.01 -0.28
CA ASN A 203 23.66 -13.84 0.84
C ASN A 203 22.98 -13.88 2.21
N ASN A 204 21.80 -13.28 2.35
CA ASN A 204 21.18 -13.09 3.66
C ASN A 204 20.28 -14.26 4.06
N PHE A 205 19.76 -15.02 3.08
CA PHE A 205 18.74 -16.05 3.36
C PHE A 205 19.16 -17.43 2.87
N ILE A 206 19.71 -17.58 1.66
CA ILE A 206 19.99 -18.92 1.11
C ILE A 206 21.32 -19.47 1.62
N LYS A 207 22.40 -18.68 1.60
CA LYS A 207 23.74 -19.12 2.05
C LYS A 207 23.81 -19.59 3.52
N PRO A 208 23.11 -18.95 4.47
CA PRO A 208 23.06 -19.45 5.86
C PRO A 208 22.36 -20.81 5.99
N GLY A 209 21.53 -21.19 5.00
CA GLY A 209 20.65 -22.35 5.04
C GLY A 209 19.18 -21.91 5.16
N LEU A 210 18.30 -22.59 4.43
CA LEU A 210 16.85 -22.36 4.52
C LEU A 210 16.28 -23.24 5.64
N GLU A 211 15.71 -22.60 6.66
CA GLU A 211 14.90 -23.30 7.67
C GLU A 211 13.55 -23.71 7.08
N ASP A 212 12.98 -24.78 7.63
CA ASP A 212 11.67 -25.27 7.21
C ASP A 212 10.56 -24.30 7.66
N LEU A 213 9.60 -24.06 6.78
CA LEU A 213 8.63 -22.99 6.94
C LEU A 213 7.36 -23.48 7.62
N ALA A 214 6.96 -22.86 8.73
CA ALA A 214 5.66 -23.12 9.34
C ALA A 214 4.52 -22.64 8.42
N VAL A 215 3.72 -23.58 7.88
CA VAL A 215 2.68 -23.34 6.87
C VAL A 215 1.25 -23.57 7.36
N SER A 216 1.05 -23.75 8.67
CA SER A 216 -0.28 -23.77 9.29
C SER A 216 -0.28 -23.09 10.65
N ARG A 217 -1.45 -22.82 11.21
CA ARG A 217 -1.65 -22.29 12.57
C ARG A 217 -2.86 -22.97 13.22
N THR A 218 -2.90 -22.97 14.56
CA THR A 218 -4.05 -23.49 15.34
C THR A 218 -4.64 -22.44 16.30
N SER A 219 -4.05 -21.25 16.33
CA SER A 219 -4.36 -20.15 17.25
C SER A 219 -5.51 -19.24 16.80
N PHE A 220 -5.95 -19.34 15.54
CA PHE A 220 -7.07 -18.57 14.98
C PHE A 220 -7.85 -19.39 13.94
N ASP A 221 -9.12 -19.04 13.73
CA ASP A 221 -10.03 -19.77 12.84
C ASP A 221 -10.25 -19.07 11.49
N TRP A 222 -9.93 -17.79 11.36
CA TRP A 222 -10.16 -17.05 10.11
C TRP A 222 -9.13 -17.38 9.03
N GLY A 223 -9.39 -18.44 8.26
CA GLY A 223 -8.59 -18.83 7.10
C GLY A 223 -9.06 -20.12 6.43
N ILE A 224 -8.20 -20.71 5.61
CA ILE A 224 -8.50 -21.96 4.89
C ILE A 224 -8.10 -23.15 5.75
N HIS A 225 -9.06 -23.94 6.22
CA HIS A 225 -8.77 -25.14 6.99
C HIS A 225 -8.09 -26.23 6.14
N VAL A 226 -7.09 -26.90 6.73
CA VAL A 226 -6.47 -28.11 6.18
C VAL A 226 -7.52 -29.22 6.13
N LYS A 227 -7.69 -29.86 4.97
CA LYS A 227 -8.83 -30.76 4.72
C LYS A 227 -8.74 -32.05 5.53
N SER A 228 -7.55 -32.61 5.67
CA SER A 228 -7.29 -33.82 6.45
C SER A 228 -7.17 -33.56 7.96
N ASN A 229 -6.90 -32.32 8.37
CA ASN A 229 -6.80 -31.93 9.78
C ASN A 229 -7.41 -30.52 10.02
N PRO A 230 -8.75 -30.42 10.13
CA PRO A 230 -9.45 -29.12 10.17
C PRO A 230 -9.14 -28.23 11.37
N LYS A 231 -8.46 -28.75 12.40
CA LYS A 231 -7.93 -27.94 13.50
C LYS A 231 -6.89 -26.92 13.00
N HIS A 232 -6.20 -27.24 11.91
CA HIS A 232 -5.18 -26.37 11.32
C HIS A 232 -5.78 -25.46 10.26
N VAL A 233 -5.40 -24.20 10.31
CA VAL A 233 -5.63 -23.20 9.28
C VAL A 233 -4.34 -23.01 8.48
N VAL A 234 -4.42 -23.06 7.15
CA VAL A 234 -3.28 -22.83 6.25
C VAL A 234 -2.76 -21.42 6.47
N TYR A 235 -1.46 -21.30 6.67
CA TYR A 235 -0.82 -20.01 6.92
C TYR A 235 -0.67 -19.20 5.63
N VAL A 236 -0.59 -17.88 5.79
CA VAL A 236 -0.69 -16.88 4.73
C VAL A 236 0.25 -17.13 3.54
N TRP A 237 1.41 -17.77 3.73
CA TRP A 237 2.37 -17.97 2.63
C TRP A 237 1.86 -18.91 1.54
N ILE A 238 1.26 -20.06 1.89
CA ILE A 238 0.71 -20.97 0.86
C ILE A 238 -0.56 -20.37 0.28
N ASP A 239 -1.44 -19.90 1.15
CA ASP A 239 -2.72 -19.28 0.79
C ASP A 239 -2.50 -18.12 -0.21
N ALA A 240 -1.79 -17.08 0.23
CA ALA A 240 -1.59 -15.89 -0.57
C ALA A 240 -0.81 -16.16 -1.87
N LEU A 241 0.29 -16.93 -1.86
CA LEU A 241 1.10 -17.14 -3.08
C LEU A 241 0.34 -17.91 -4.17
N VAL A 242 -0.56 -18.81 -3.79
CA VAL A 242 -1.37 -19.61 -4.73
C VAL A 242 -2.38 -18.77 -5.52
N ASN A 243 -2.62 -17.51 -5.15
CA ASN A 243 -3.50 -16.60 -5.89
C ASN A 243 -3.13 -16.50 -7.39
N TYR A 244 -1.83 -16.56 -7.70
CA TYR A 244 -1.31 -16.38 -9.06
C TYR A 244 -1.69 -17.50 -10.02
N ILE A 245 -1.99 -18.71 -9.51
CA ILE A 245 -2.39 -19.87 -10.31
C ILE A 245 -3.86 -20.24 -10.10
N SER A 246 -4.43 -20.01 -8.92
CA SER A 246 -5.85 -20.25 -8.65
C SER A 246 -6.76 -19.29 -9.42
N SER A 247 -6.36 -18.04 -9.61
CA SER A 247 -7.05 -17.09 -10.50
C SER A 247 -7.08 -17.53 -11.98
N LEU A 248 -6.21 -18.46 -12.36
CA LEU A 248 -6.16 -19.07 -13.68
C LEU A 248 -6.88 -20.43 -13.76
N GLY A 249 -7.56 -20.85 -12.69
CA GLY A 249 -8.30 -22.11 -12.66
C GLY A 249 -7.43 -23.36 -12.49
N TYR A 250 -6.20 -23.24 -11.98
CA TYR A 250 -5.36 -24.41 -11.68
C TYR A 250 -6.10 -25.41 -10.78
N LEU A 251 -6.12 -26.70 -11.14
CA LEU A 251 -6.84 -27.77 -10.44
C LEU A 251 -8.37 -27.59 -10.32
N SER A 252 -8.96 -26.71 -11.14
CA SER A 252 -10.41 -26.61 -11.31
C SER A 252 -10.88 -27.43 -12.51
N ASP A 253 -12.20 -27.51 -12.71
CA ASP A 253 -12.79 -28.18 -13.89
C ASP A 253 -12.40 -27.50 -15.22
N ASP A 254 -12.04 -26.21 -15.20
CA ASP A 254 -11.54 -25.45 -16.35
C ASP A 254 -10.20 -24.76 -16.03
N ASP A 255 -9.11 -25.40 -16.46
CA ASP A 255 -7.74 -24.91 -16.31
C ASP A 255 -7.20 -24.28 -17.62
N SER A 256 -8.08 -23.89 -18.54
CA SER A 256 -7.69 -23.35 -19.86
C SER A 256 -6.83 -22.10 -19.75
N LEU A 257 -7.13 -21.21 -18.79
CA LEU A 257 -6.34 -20.01 -18.52
C LEU A 257 -4.97 -20.35 -17.95
N PHE A 258 -4.88 -21.34 -17.05
CA PHE A 258 -3.60 -21.80 -16.50
C PHE A 258 -2.69 -22.33 -17.61
N LYS A 259 -3.23 -23.22 -18.46
CA LYS A 259 -2.50 -23.78 -19.63
C LYS A 259 -2.05 -22.71 -20.63
N LYS A 260 -2.76 -21.59 -20.71
CA LYS A 260 -2.48 -20.50 -21.66
C LYS A 260 -1.49 -19.47 -21.11
N TYR A 261 -1.63 -19.07 -19.85
CA TYR A 261 -0.92 -17.91 -19.29
C TYR A 261 0.18 -18.28 -18.27
N TRP A 262 0.18 -19.49 -17.71
CA TRP A 262 1.23 -19.91 -16.77
C TRP A 262 2.44 -20.49 -17.54
N PRO A 263 3.69 -20.13 -17.18
CA PRO A 263 4.12 -19.31 -16.04
C PRO A 263 3.98 -17.80 -16.26
N ALA A 264 3.80 -17.06 -15.16
CA ALA A 264 3.78 -15.60 -15.20
C ALA A 264 5.07 -15.01 -15.79
N ASP A 265 4.92 -14.04 -16.69
CA ASP A 265 6.04 -13.31 -17.28
C ASP A 265 6.68 -12.38 -16.25
N ILE A 266 5.86 -11.67 -15.47
CA ILE A 266 6.34 -10.76 -14.42
C ILE A 266 5.42 -10.79 -13.19
N HIS A 267 6.00 -11.05 -12.02
CA HIS A 267 5.43 -10.66 -10.73
C HIS A 267 6.04 -9.33 -10.29
N ILE A 268 5.24 -8.27 -10.16
CA ILE A 268 5.71 -6.99 -9.62
C ILE A 268 5.38 -6.88 -8.14
N MET A 269 6.27 -6.27 -7.35
CA MET A 269 6.09 -6.07 -5.91
C MET A 269 7.03 -5.00 -5.36
N ALA A 270 6.82 -4.61 -4.11
CA ALA A 270 7.81 -3.86 -3.35
C ALA A 270 8.84 -4.81 -2.69
N LYS A 271 10.02 -4.28 -2.38
CA LYS A 271 11.19 -5.04 -1.91
C LYS A 271 10.98 -5.89 -0.65
N GLU A 272 10.03 -5.55 0.22
CA GLU A 272 9.81 -6.26 1.50
C GLU A 272 9.29 -7.69 1.33
N ILE A 273 8.59 -7.98 0.22
CA ILE A 273 8.00 -9.30 -0.05
C ILE A 273 8.77 -10.09 -1.11
N VAL A 274 9.93 -9.59 -1.56
CA VAL A 274 10.73 -10.25 -2.60
C VAL A 274 11.17 -11.64 -2.17
N ARG A 275 11.52 -11.82 -0.89
CA ARG A 275 11.92 -13.12 -0.32
C ARG A 275 10.87 -14.20 -0.54
N PHE A 276 9.60 -13.87 -0.34
CA PHE A 276 8.50 -14.81 -0.51
C PHE A 276 8.36 -15.24 -1.97
N HIS A 277 8.58 -14.33 -2.91
CA HIS A 277 8.38 -14.58 -4.34
C HIS A 277 9.61 -15.12 -5.06
N SER A 278 10.80 -14.92 -4.50
CA SER A 278 12.03 -15.46 -5.07
C SER A 278 12.44 -16.78 -4.43
N ILE A 279 12.11 -17.04 -3.17
CA ILE A 279 12.52 -18.27 -2.46
C ILE A 279 11.35 -19.22 -2.25
N ILE A 280 10.35 -18.80 -1.45
CA ILE A 280 9.26 -19.69 -1.03
C ILE A 280 8.39 -20.08 -2.22
N TRP A 281 8.03 -19.12 -3.06
CA TRP A 281 7.16 -19.36 -4.21
C TRP A 281 7.79 -20.31 -5.24
N PRO A 282 9.04 -20.10 -5.72
CA PRO A 282 9.64 -21.05 -6.65
C PRO A 282 9.83 -22.44 -6.06
N ILE A 283 10.17 -22.54 -4.76
CA ILE A 283 10.26 -23.84 -4.08
C ILE A 283 8.89 -24.54 -4.02
N LEU A 284 7.81 -23.80 -3.71
CA LEU A 284 6.45 -24.32 -3.72
C LEU A 284 6.07 -24.85 -5.11
N LEU A 285 6.39 -24.11 -6.18
CA LEU A 285 6.16 -24.52 -7.56
C LEU A 285 7.00 -25.74 -7.96
N MET A 286 8.27 -25.81 -7.53
CA MET A 286 9.15 -26.98 -7.73
C MET A 286 8.61 -28.24 -7.05
N ALA A 287 8.00 -28.09 -5.86
CA ALA A 287 7.36 -29.20 -5.14
C ALA A 287 6.04 -29.63 -5.80
N LEU A 288 5.35 -28.70 -6.47
CA LEU A 288 4.16 -28.96 -7.29
C LEU A 288 4.47 -29.46 -8.70
N ASP A 289 5.75 -29.46 -9.09
CA ASP A 289 6.22 -29.85 -10.42
C ASP A 289 5.55 -29.05 -11.55
N ILE A 290 5.49 -27.73 -11.40
CA ILE A 290 4.96 -26.80 -12.41
C ILE A 290 5.99 -25.70 -12.76
N PRO A 291 5.92 -25.09 -13.97
CA PRO A 291 6.89 -24.09 -14.40
C PRO A 291 7.01 -22.89 -13.45
N LEU A 292 8.21 -22.31 -13.38
CA LEU A 292 8.51 -21.15 -12.56
C LEU A 292 8.24 -19.83 -13.30
N PRO A 293 7.86 -18.75 -12.58
CA PRO A 293 7.70 -17.43 -13.18
C PRO A 293 9.01 -16.96 -13.84
N LYS A 294 8.90 -16.20 -14.93
CA LYS A 294 10.06 -15.74 -15.72
C LYS A 294 10.80 -14.61 -15.03
N LYS A 295 10.09 -13.73 -14.31
CA LYS A 295 10.68 -12.57 -13.62
C LYS A 295 9.90 -12.17 -12.37
N VAL A 296 10.64 -11.80 -11.34
CA VAL A 296 10.19 -11.09 -10.14
C VAL A 296 10.84 -9.72 -10.16
N PHE A 297 10.03 -8.66 -10.20
CA PHE A 297 10.51 -7.28 -10.14
C PHE A 297 10.12 -6.63 -8.82
N ALA A 298 11.11 -6.25 -8.03
CA ALA A 298 10.97 -5.65 -6.72
C ALA A 298 11.34 -4.16 -6.74
N HIS A 299 10.34 -3.28 -6.81
CA HIS A 299 10.54 -1.83 -6.72
C HIS A 299 10.82 -1.37 -5.28
N GLY A 300 11.30 -0.14 -5.12
CA GLY A 300 11.53 0.46 -3.80
C GLY A 300 10.25 1.01 -3.16
N TRP A 301 10.40 1.54 -1.95
CA TRP A 301 9.31 2.18 -1.22
C TRP A 301 9.06 3.60 -1.68
N ILE A 302 7.82 4.03 -1.53
CA ILE A 302 7.51 5.45 -1.41
C ILE A 302 7.73 5.85 0.05
N LEU A 303 8.60 6.83 0.25
CA LEU A 303 8.95 7.40 1.54
C LEU A 303 8.37 8.80 1.67
N MET A 304 8.19 9.24 2.90
CA MET A 304 8.02 10.64 3.28
C MET A 304 9.36 11.21 3.76
N LYS A 305 9.45 12.52 3.98
CA LYS A 305 10.68 13.16 4.50
C LYS A 305 11.12 12.58 5.85
N ASP A 306 10.20 12.06 6.64
CA ASP A 306 10.37 11.42 7.95
C ASP A 306 10.47 9.88 7.89
N GLY A 307 10.62 9.30 6.68
CA GLY A 307 10.83 7.87 6.45
C GLY A 307 9.61 7.16 5.86
N LYS A 308 9.47 5.85 6.12
CA LYS A 308 8.42 5.02 5.53
C LYS A 308 7.01 5.52 5.90
N MET A 309 6.09 5.53 4.93
CA MET A 309 4.67 5.78 5.19
C MET A 309 4.08 4.69 6.10
N SER A 310 3.38 5.10 7.16
CA SER A 310 2.58 4.18 7.96
C SER A 310 1.35 4.88 8.53
N LYS A 311 0.25 4.12 8.64
CA LYS A 311 -0.99 4.61 9.26
C LYS A 311 -0.77 5.05 10.71
N SER A 312 0.08 4.35 11.45
CA SER A 312 0.44 4.70 12.83
C SER A 312 1.17 6.04 12.96
N LYS A 313 1.93 6.45 11.93
CA LYS A 313 2.61 7.74 11.88
C LYS A 313 1.72 8.87 11.37
N GLY A 314 0.54 8.57 10.84
CA GLY A 314 -0.37 9.56 10.28
C GLY A 314 0.27 10.36 9.14
N ASN A 315 1.14 9.74 8.34
CA ASN A 315 1.86 10.37 7.23
C ASN A 315 1.51 9.72 5.87
N VAL A 316 0.34 9.08 5.82
CA VAL A 316 -0.13 8.33 4.65
C VAL A 316 -0.85 9.26 3.70
N VAL A 317 -0.52 9.16 2.41
CA VAL A 317 -1.26 9.87 1.35
C VAL A 317 -2.33 8.95 0.78
N ASP A 318 -3.60 9.35 0.86
CA ASP A 318 -4.70 8.68 0.19
C ASP A 318 -4.71 9.05 -1.30
N PRO A 319 -4.57 8.08 -2.23
CA PRO A 319 -4.64 8.35 -3.66
C PRO A 319 -5.98 8.95 -4.09
N ASN A 320 -7.09 8.70 -3.39
CA ASN A 320 -8.38 9.29 -3.71
C ASN A 320 -8.35 10.82 -3.64
N VAL A 321 -7.69 11.36 -2.61
CA VAL A 321 -7.55 12.82 -2.42
C VAL A 321 -6.80 13.44 -3.60
N LEU A 322 -5.72 12.80 -4.05
CA LEU A 322 -4.94 13.29 -5.18
C LEU A 322 -5.76 13.25 -6.48
N ILE A 323 -6.48 12.15 -6.72
CA ILE A 323 -7.26 11.99 -7.95
C ILE A 323 -8.45 12.95 -7.99
N ASP A 324 -9.18 13.11 -6.89
CA ASP A 324 -10.37 13.98 -6.84
C ASP A 324 -10.03 15.44 -7.07
N ARG A 325 -8.88 15.88 -6.55
CA ARG A 325 -8.48 17.29 -6.63
C ARG A 325 -7.64 17.63 -7.85
N TYR A 326 -6.72 16.75 -8.24
CA TYR A 326 -5.73 17.03 -9.28
C TYR A 326 -5.92 16.23 -10.56
N GLY A 327 -6.85 15.28 -10.56
CA GLY A 327 -7.15 14.43 -11.70
C GLY A 327 -6.31 13.15 -11.74
N LEU A 328 -6.84 12.18 -12.46
CA LEU A 328 -6.27 10.85 -12.60
C LEU A 328 -4.87 10.88 -13.22
N ASP A 329 -4.74 11.54 -14.37
CA ASP A 329 -3.50 11.51 -15.14
C ASP A 329 -2.35 12.21 -14.41
N ALA A 330 -2.61 13.28 -13.65
CA ALA A 330 -1.60 13.92 -12.81
C ALA A 330 -1.06 12.95 -11.76
N THR A 331 -1.97 12.18 -11.12
CA THR A 331 -1.60 11.18 -10.12
C THR A 331 -0.78 10.05 -10.74
N ARG A 332 -1.22 9.47 -11.85
CA ARG A 332 -0.49 8.40 -12.56
C ARG A 332 0.87 8.87 -13.08
N TYR A 333 0.91 10.06 -13.66
CA TYR A 333 2.15 10.66 -14.16
C TYR A 333 3.16 10.80 -13.03
N TYR A 334 2.78 11.43 -11.91
CA TYR A 334 3.68 11.63 -10.79
C TYR A 334 4.27 10.31 -10.28
N LEU A 335 3.42 9.30 -10.08
CA LEU A 335 3.82 7.98 -9.60
C LEU A 335 4.88 7.34 -10.51
N MET A 336 4.74 7.48 -11.83
CA MET A 336 5.66 6.86 -12.80
C MET A 336 6.86 7.74 -13.17
N ARG A 337 6.77 9.05 -12.96
CA ARG A 337 7.79 10.04 -13.37
C ARG A 337 8.77 10.38 -12.28
N GLU A 338 8.28 10.67 -11.07
CA GLU A 338 9.09 11.22 -9.99
C GLU A 338 9.84 10.11 -9.24
N LEU A 339 9.22 8.93 -9.14
CA LEU A 339 9.75 7.80 -8.39
C LEU A 339 10.55 6.87 -9.32
N PRO A 340 11.85 6.64 -9.08
CA PRO A 340 12.62 5.68 -9.87
C PRO A 340 12.15 4.25 -9.60
N PHE A 341 11.66 3.56 -10.64
CA PHE A 341 11.24 2.17 -10.52
C PHE A 341 12.46 1.26 -10.24
N GLY A 342 12.51 0.65 -9.06
CA GLY A 342 13.64 -0.18 -8.59
C GLY A 342 14.40 0.37 -7.36
N SER A 343 14.22 1.66 -7.03
CA SER A 343 14.82 2.32 -5.86
C SER A 343 13.75 2.99 -5.00
N ASP A 344 14.10 3.36 -3.78
CA ASP A 344 13.21 4.14 -2.92
C ASP A 344 13.06 5.56 -3.49
N GLY A 345 11.86 6.12 -3.43
CA GLY A 345 11.56 7.48 -3.85
C GLY A 345 10.80 8.23 -2.76
N VAL A 346 11.00 9.54 -2.68
CA VAL A 346 10.36 10.38 -1.66
C VAL A 346 9.19 11.14 -2.27
N PHE A 347 8.00 10.93 -1.72
CA PHE A 347 6.84 11.77 -2.03
C PHE A 347 6.95 13.12 -1.32
N THR A 348 6.74 14.20 -2.06
CA THR A 348 6.55 15.53 -1.47
C THR A 348 5.36 16.23 -2.12
N PRO A 349 4.51 16.93 -1.33
CA PRO A 349 3.47 17.80 -1.87
C PRO A 349 4.00 18.81 -2.90
N GLU A 350 5.17 19.39 -2.61
CA GLU A 350 5.84 20.34 -3.50
C GLU A 350 6.17 19.69 -4.85
N GLY A 351 6.82 18.53 -4.84
CA GLY A 351 7.17 17.81 -6.06
C GLY A 351 5.93 17.40 -6.87
N PHE A 352 4.83 17.02 -6.22
CA PHE A 352 3.58 16.67 -6.89
C PHE A 352 2.99 17.85 -7.68
N VAL A 353 2.88 19.00 -7.01
CA VAL A 353 2.31 20.22 -7.62
C VAL A 353 3.24 20.77 -8.69
N GLU A 354 4.56 20.79 -8.47
CA GLU A 354 5.55 21.23 -9.45
C GLU A 354 5.53 20.37 -10.71
N ARG A 355 5.50 19.03 -10.59
CA ARG A 355 5.42 18.14 -11.75
C ARG A 355 4.13 18.34 -12.53
N THR A 356 3.01 18.48 -11.84
CA THR A 356 1.72 18.73 -12.49
C THR A 356 1.72 20.06 -13.25
N ASN A 357 2.22 21.12 -12.65
CA ASN A 357 2.26 22.44 -13.29
C ASN A 357 3.26 22.52 -14.43
N TYR A 358 4.52 22.11 -14.20
CA TYR A 358 5.59 22.31 -15.17
C TYR A 358 5.50 21.32 -16.33
N ASP A 359 5.38 20.03 -16.03
CA ASP A 359 5.47 19.00 -17.06
C ASP A 359 4.13 18.88 -17.81
N LEU A 360 3.00 18.80 -17.09
CA LEU A 360 1.69 18.53 -17.69
C LEU A 360 1.01 19.81 -18.20
N ALA A 361 0.80 20.82 -17.35
CA ALA A 361 0.06 22.02 -17.74
C ALA A 361 0.89 22.95 -18.65
N ASN A 362 2.12 23.29 -18.26
CA ASN A 362 2.92 24.32 -18.94
C ASN A 362 3.66 23.82 -20.19
N ASP A 363 4.10 22.56 -20.23
CA ASP A 363 4.82 22.01 -21.39
C ASP A 363 3.84 21.35 -22.36
N LEU A 364 3.29 20.17 -22.00
CA LEU A 364 2.39 19.40 -22.87
C LEU A 364 1.06 20.13 -23.15
N GLY A 365 0.37 20.58 -22.10
CA GLY A 365 -0.94 21.24 -22.22
C GLY A 365 -0.88 22.51 -23.05
N ASN A 366 0.16 23.33 -22.83
CA ASN A 366 0.40 24.54 -23.60
C ASN A 366 0.79 24.26 -25.05
N LEU A 367 1.63 23.24 -25.31
CA LEU A 367 2.00 22.83 -26.68
C LEU A 367 0.76 22.52 -27.52
N VAL A 368 -0.14 21.69 -26.98
CA VAL A 368 -1.38 21.31 -27.67
C VAL A 368 -2.27 22.54 -27.90
N ASN A 369 -2.48 23.36 -26.88
CA ASN A 369 -3.35 24.52 -26.97
C ASN A 369 -2.81 25.58 -27.96
N ARG A 370 -1.51 25.88 -27.93
CA ARG A 370 -0.85 26.80 -28.88
C ARG A 370 -0.99 26.30 -30.30
N THR A 371 -0.73 25.02 -30.54
CA THR A 371 -0.78 24.43 -31.88
C THR A 371 -2.18 24.51 -32.47
N ILE A 372 -3.20 24.04 -31.73
CA ILE A 372 -4.60 24.09 -32.20
C ILE A 372 -5.06 25.53 -32.41
N SER A 373 -4.67 26.45 -31.53
CA SER A 373 -5.00 27.87 -31.67
C SER A 373 -4.39 28.49 -32.94
N MET A 374 -3.15 28.11 -33.30
CA MET A 374 -2.51 28.56 -34.53
C MET A 374 -3.17 27.97 -35.78
N VAL A 375 -3.53 26.69 -35.77
CA VAL A 375 -4.28 26.05 -36.87
C VAL A 375 -5.63 26.74 -37.07
N ASN A 376 -6.38 26.98 -35.99
CA ASN A 376 -7.63 27.73 -36.03
C ASN A 376 -7.45 29.15 -36.59
N LYS A 377 -6.39 29.85 -36.19
CA LYS A 377 -6.15 31.24 -36.57
C LYS A 377 -5.68 31.40 -38.02
N TYR A 378 -4.79 30.52 -38.49
CA TYR A 378 -4.11 30.70 -39.77
C TYR A 378 -4.74 29.88 -40.91
N PHE A 379 -5.42 28.79 -40.58
CA PHE A 379 -6.05 27.88 -41.55
C PHE A 379 -7.54 27.64 -41.28
N ASN A 380 -8.18 28.49 -40.46
CA ASN A 380 -9.60 28.36 -40.12
C ASN A 380 -9.98 26.97 -39.55
N GLY A 381 -9.03 26.31 -38.89
CA GLY A 381 -9.20 24.99 -38.29
C GLY A 381 -8.85 23.83 -39.20
N GLU A 382 -8.58 24.06 -40.48
CA GLU A 382 -8.18 23.01 -41.43
C GLU A 382 -6.65 22.82 -41.41
N LEU A 383 -6.17 21.79 -40.72
CA LEU A 383 -4.76 21.39 -40.73
C LEU A 383 -4.38 20.89 -42.14
N PRO A 384 -3.35 21.45 -42.79
CA PRO A 384 -2.82 20.90 -44.04
C PRO A 384 -2.22 19.51 -43.85
N ALA A 385 -2.32 18.67 -44.89
CA ALA A 385 -1.69 17.36 -44.90
C ALA A 385 -0.16 17.46 -44.81
N TYR A 386 0.47 16.44 -44.23
CA TYR A 386 1.92 16.29 -44.26
C TYR A 386 2.42 15.97 -45.68
N GLU A 387 3.46 16.68 -46.14
CA GLU A 387 4.01 16.55 -47.50
C GLU A 387 5.53 16.27 -47.53
N GLY A 388 6.14 15.97 -46.37
CA GLY A 388 7.59 15.81 -46.24
C GLY A 388 8.29 17.00 -45.57
N PRO A 389 9.60 16.88 -45.27
CA PRO A 389 10.36 17.94 -44.62
C PRO A 389 10.63 19.10 -45.60
N LYS A 390 10.07 20.27 -45.34
CA LYS A 390 10.26 21.48 -46.17
C LYS A 390 11.12 22.55 -45.49
N HIS A 391 11.06 22.65 -44.17
CA HIS A 391 11.87 23.57 -43.37
C HIS A 391 13.23 22.92 -43.06
N GLU A 392 14.28 23.73 -42.94
CA GLU A 392 15.65 23.26 -42.63
C GLU A 392 15.80 22.52 -41.28
N LEU A 393 14.77 22.57 -40.42
CA LEU A 393 14.74 21.96 -39.09
C LEU A 393 13.95 20.65 -39.08
N ASP A 394 13.22 20.34 -40.16
CA ASP A 394 12.25 19.26 -40.18
C ASP A 394 12.94 17.90 -40.13
N GLU A 395 13.97 17.67 -40.96
CA GLU A 395 14.69 16.39 -40.97
C GLU A 395 15.26 16.02 -39.59
N GLU A 396 15.82 16.99 -38.85
CA GLU A 396 16.31 16.77 -37.49
C GLU A 396 15.15 16.47 -36.51
N MET A 397 14.02 17.14 -36.67
CA MET A 397 12.83 16.94 -35.84
C MET A 397 12.18 15.56 -36.08
N GLU A 398 12.05 15.15 -37.33
CA GLU A 398 11.53 13.86 -37.74
C GLU A 398 12.41 12.72 -37.20
N GLN A 399 13.74 12.86 -37.36
CA GLN A 399 14.68 11.87 -36.83
C GLN A 399 14.62 11.80 -35.29
N LEU A 400 14.52 12.94 -34.60
CA LEU A 400 14.35 12.97 -33.15
C LEU A 400 13.07 12.26 -32.72
N ALA A 401 11.97 12.41 -33.46
CA ALA A 401 10.72 11.71 -33.16
C ALA A 401 10.92 10.19 -33.21
N LEU A 402 11.55 9.68 -34.27
CA LEU A 402 11.84 8.24 -34.42
C LEU A 402 12.81 7.73 -33.35
N ASP A 403 13.86 8.49 -33.04
CA ASP A 403 14.82 8.16 -31.97
C ASP A 403 14.14 8.15 -30.59
N THR A 404 13.17 9.04 -30.36
CA THR A 404 12.35 9.09 -29.16
C THR A 404 11.50 7.82 -29.03
N VAL A 405 10.85 7.36 -30.10
CA VAL A 405 10.08 6.11 -30.12
C VAL A 405 10.97 4.91 -29.81
N LYS A 406 12.13 4.81 -30.46
CA LYS A 406 13.09 3.73 -30.21
C LYS A 406 13.57 3.73 -28.75
N THR A 407 14.04 4.86 -28.27
CA THR A 407 14.56 5.02 -26.89
C THR A 407 13.46 4.77 -25.86
N PHE A 408 12.21 5.15 -26.16
CA PHE A 408 11.06 4.84 -25.32
C PHE A 408 10.87 3.33 -25.16
N HIS A 409 10.85 2.56 -26.26
CA HIS A 409 10.71 1.10 -26.21
C HIS A 409 11.84 0.44 -25.40
N GLU A 410 13.09 0.86 -25.63
CA GLU A 410 14.24 0.37 -24.86
C GLU A 410 14.07 0.58 -23.35
N ASN A 411 13.62 1.77 -22.94
CA ASN A 411 13.38 2.05 -21.52
C ASN A 411 12.17 1.29 -20.96
N MET A 412 11.11 1.13 -21.74
CA MET A 412 9.90 0.41 -21.33
C MET A 412 10.16 -1.09 -21.15
N ASP A 413 10.91 -1.73 -22.05
CA ASP A 413 11.27 -3.14 -21.93
C ASP A 413 12.21 -3.41 -20.73
N ASN A 414 12.97 -2.40 -20.32
CA ASN A 414 13.80 -2.42 -19.10
C ASN A 414 13.08 -1.90 -17.84
N LEU A 415 11.78 -1.60 -17.93
CA LEU A 415 10.95 -1.09 -16.82
C LEU A 415 11.46 0.24 -16.23
N GLN A 416 12.12 1.07 -17.03
CA GLN A 416 12.66 2.38 -16.65
C GLN A 416 11.66 3.51 -16.96
N PHE A 417 10.49 3.46 -16.32
CA PHE A 417 9.35 4.35 -16.61
C PHE A 417 9.67 5.85 -16.51
N SER A 418 10.39 6.26 -15.47
CA SER A 418 10.75 7.67 -15.29
C SER A 418 11.67 8.17 -16.39
N VAL A 419 12.54 7.30 -16.93
CA VAL A 419 13.43 7.61 -18.05
C VAL A 419 12.64 7.65 -19.36
N ALA A 420 11.73 6.70 -19.59
CA ALA A 420 10.83 6.70 -20.75
C ALA A 420 10.00 8.01 -20.82
N LEU A 421 9.40 8.42 -19.69
CA LEU A 421 8.68 9.69 -19.60
C LEU A 421 9.61 10.91 -19.79
N SER A 422 10.81 10.90 -19.21
CA SER A 422 11.79 11.97 -19.42
C SER A 422 12.19 12.10 -20.91
N THR A 423 12.30 10.99 -21.63
CA THR A 423 12.58 10.95 -23.07
C THR A 423 11.44 11.57 -23.87
N ILE A 424 10.18 11.23 -23.56
CA ILE A 424 9.00 11.89 -24.16
C ILE A 424 9.01 13.40 -23.88
N TRP A 425 9.32 13.80 -22.64
CA TRP A 425 9.34 15.23 -22.28
C TRP A 425 10.42 16.04 -22.98
N LYS A 426 11.59 15.46 -23.24
CA LYS A 426 12.60 16.11 -24.09
C LYS A 426 12.05 16.40 -25.50
N PHE A 427 11.27 15.48 -26.06
CA PHE A 427 10.62 15.67 -27.35
C PHE A 427 9.50 16.72 -27.31
N ILE A 428 8.70 16.74 -26.24
CA ILE A 428 7.70 17.81 -25.98
C ILE A 428 8.39 19.18 -25.93
N SER A 429 9.41 19.35 -25.09
CA SER A 429 10.12 20.62 -24.95
C SER A 429 10.80 21.04 -26.26
N ARG A 430 11.35 20.10 -27.03
CA ARG A 430 11.93 20.40 -28.35
C ARG A 430 10.89 20.83 -29.38
N THR A 431 9.69 20.26 -29.33
CA THR A 431 8.54 20.66 -30.17
C THR A 431 8.05 22.06 -29.79
N ASN A 432 8.01 22.40 -28.50
CA ASN A 432 7.76 23.79 -28.07
C ASN A 432 8.82 24.76 -28.64
N LYS A 433 10.11 24.39 -28.56
CA LYS A 433 11.20 25.18 -29.13
C LYS A 433 11.10 25.35 -30.66
N TYR A 434 10.58 24.34 -31.37
CA TYR A 434 10.37 24.41 -32.82
C TYR A 434 9.35 25.50 -33.19
N ILE A 435 8.31 25.73 -32.37
CA ILE A 435 7.40 26.88 -32.55
C ILE A 435 8.18 28.20 -32.46
N ASP A 436 9.08 28.30 -31.49
CA ASP A 436 9.82 29.53 -31.24
C ASP A 436 10.89 29.81 -32.31
N GLU A 437 11.48 28.76 -32.90
CA GLU A 437 12.48 28.84 -33.97
C GLU A 437 11.85 29.11 -35.36
N THR A 438 10.75 28.43 -35.68
CA THR A 438 10.05 28.61 -36.96
C THR A 438 9.22 29.89 -37.02
N THR A 439 8.91 30.48 -35.85
CA THR A 439 8.15 31.73 -35.70
C THR A 439 6.87 31.79 -36.58
N PRO A 440 5.86 30.90 -36.40
CA PRO A 440 4.68 30.82 -37.25
C PRO A 440 3.93 32.16 -37.44
N TRP A 441 3.97 33.04 -36.44
CA TRP A 441 3.37 34.38 -36.49
C TRP A 441 4.07 35.36 -37.45
N ILE A 442 5.31 35.08 -37.85
CA ILE A 442 6.04 35.82 -38.89
C ILE A 442 5.66 35.25 -40.25
N LEU A 443 5.73 33.92 -40.42
CA LEU A 443 5.34 33.23 -41.65
C LEU A 443 3.90 33.57 -42.07
N ALA A 444 2.98 33.68 -41.11
CA ALA A 444 1.58 34.04 -41.35
C ALA A 444 1.37 35.46 -41.90
N LYS A 445 2.38 36.34 -41.90
CA LYS A 445 2.29 37.71 -42.45
C LYS A 445 2.65 37.79 -43.93
N ASP A 446 3.26 36.76 -44.50
CA ASP A 446 3.64 36.69 -45.92
C ASP A 446 2.83 35.61 -46.64
N GLU A 447 2.00 36.01 -47.61
CA GLU A 447 1.16 35.07 -48.37
C GLU A 447 1.98 34.03 -49.13
N ASN A 448 3.22 34.34 -49.52
CA ASN A 448 4.10 33.39 -50.21
C ASN A 448 4.64 32.29 -49.29
N GLN A 449 4.54 32.47 -47.96
CA GLN A 449 5.00 31.51 -46.95
C GLN A 449 3.89 30.60 -46.43
N LYS A 450 2.69 30.66 -47.03
CA LYS A 450 1.53 29.88 -46.57
C LYS A 450 1.79 28.37 -46.61
N ASP A 451 2.50 27.89 -47.63
CA ASP A 451 2.90 26.49 -47.76
C ASP A 451 3.86 26.06 -46.62
N MET A 452 4.89 26.87 -46.36
CA MET A 452 5.83 26.66 -45.26
C MET A 452 5.14 26.69 -43.90
N LEU A 453 4.22 27.64 -43.69
CA LEU A 453 3.43 27.71 -42.46
C LEU A 453 2.57 26.45 -42.28
N GLY A 454 1.98 25.93 -43.36
CA GLY A 454 1.20 24.69 -43.34
C GLY A 454 2.05 23.50 -42.95
N ASN A 455 3.25 23.41 -43.53
CA ASN A 455 4.25 22.40 -43.18
C ASN A 455 4.63 22.44 -41.68
N VAL A 456 4.88 23.63 -41.14
CA VAL A 456 5.18 23.79 -39.70
C VAL A 456 4.01 23.33 -38.83
N MET A 457 2.76 23.63 -39.21
CA MET A 457 1.58 23.13 -38.47
C MET A 457 1.44 21.60 -38.56
N ALA A 458 1.68 21.01 -39.73
CA ALA A 458 1.63 19.56 -39.92
C ALA A 458 2.65 18.84 -39.03
N HIS A 459 3.90 19.32 -38.95
CA HIS A 459 4.93 18.77 -38.06
C HIS A 459 4.57 18.91 -36.58
N LEU A 460 4.01 20.05 -36.15
CA LEU A 460 3.58 20.23 -34.76
C LEU A 460 2.48 19.23 -34.38
N VAL A 461 1.48 19.04 -35.24
CA VAL A 461 0.39 18.11 -34.96
C VAL A 461 0.87 16.66 -35.00
N GLU A 462 1.74 16.30 -35.96
CA GLU A 462 2.32 14.96 -36.02
C GLU A 462 3.18 14.64 -34.80
N ASN A 463 4.01 15.58 -34.34
CA ASN A 463 4.76 15.42 -33.09
C ASN A 463 3.84 15.20 -31.89
N ILE A 464 2.79 16.02 -31.75
CA ILE A 464 1.79 15.87 -30.68
C ILE A 464 1.08 14.52 -30.76
N ARG A 465 0.75 14.04 -31.95
CA ARG A 465 0.14 12.71 -32.16
C ARG A 465 1.07 11.62 -31.67
N ILE A 466 2.35 11.63 -32.06
CA ILE A 466 3.36 10.67 -31.62
C ILE A 466 3.49 10.69 -30.09
N ILE A 467 3.58 11.88 -29.50
CA ILE A 467 3.62 12.07 -28.03
C ILE A 467 2.38 11.45 -27.38
N ALA A 468 1.19 11.71 -27.91
CA ALA A 468 -0.05 11.16 -27.37
C ALA A 468 -0.07 9.63 -27.42
N VAL A 469 0.40 9.01 -28.51
CA VAL A 469 0.53 7.54 -28.62
C VAL A 469 1.47 7.00 -27.55
N LEU A 470 2.67 7.59 -27.40
CA LEU A 470 3.66 7.16 -26.41
C LEU A 470 3.18 7.30 -24.96
N LEU A 471 2.28 8.25 -24.69
CA LEU A 471 1.70 8.48 -23.36
C LEU A 471 0.53 7.57 -23.01
N ARG A 472 -0.08 6.84 -23.96
CA ARG A 472 -1.25 5.96 -23.71
C ARG A 472 -1.06 4.90 -22.62
N PRO A 473 0.12 4.29 -22.42
CA PRO A 473 0.33 3.37 -21.29
C PRO A 473 0.28 4.08 -19.93
N PHE A 474 0.66 5.36 -19.89
CA PHE A 474 0.84 6.13 -18.66
C PHE A 474 -0.39 6.93 -18.27
N LEU A 475 -0.98 7.64 -19.24
CA LEU A 475 -2.08 8.57 -19.07
C LEU A 475 -3.29 8.04 -19.83
N THR A 476 -4.43 7.95 -19.17
CA THR A 476 -5.62 7.30 -19.74
C THR A 476 -6.62 8.31 -20.30
N ASN A 477 -6.55 9.57 -19.86
CA ASN A 477 -7.45 10.62 -20.31
C ASN A 477 -6.82 11.59 -21.33
N ALA A 478 -5.61 12.07 -21.08
CA ALA A 478 -4.95 13.10 -21.86
C ALA A 478 -4.69 12.70 -23.32
N PRO A 479 -4.17 11.49 -23.64
CA PRO A 479 -4.05 11.06 -25.03
C PRO A 479 -5.39 11.08 -25.78
N ARG A 480 -6.47 10.60 -25.15
CA ARG A 480 -7.81 10.64 -25.74
C ARG A 480 -8.27 12.08 -25.98
N GLN A 481 -8.11 12.96 -25.01
CA GLN A 481 -8.47 14.38 -25.16
C GLN A 481 -7.63 15.07 -26.25
N ILE A 482 -6.35 14.70 -26.41
CA ILE A 482 -5.49 15.21 -27.48
C ILE A 482 -6.03 14.77 -28.84
N PHE A 483 -6.30 13.48 -29.03
CA PHE A 483 -6.85 12.97 -30.29
C PHE A 483 -8.22 13.60 -30.61
N GLU A 484 -9.10 13.74 -29.62
CA GLU A 484 -10.40 14.41 -29.76
C GLU A 484 -10.24 15.88 -30.19
N GLN A 485 -9.33 16.63 -29.56
CA GLN A 485 -9.12 18.05 -29.90
C GLN A 485 -8.43 18.24 -31.26
N LEU A 486 -7.56 17.31 -31.66
CA LEU A 486 -6.97 17.27 -32.99
C LEU A 486 -7.92 16.69 -34.06
N ASN A 487 -9.05 16.12 -33.64
CA ASN A 487 -10.01 15.42 -34.50
C ASN A 487 -9.39 14.28 -35.34
N ILE A 488 -8.40 13.60 -34.76
CA ILE A 488 -7.84 12.36 -35.29
C ILE A 488 -8.79 11.27 -34.81
N ASN A 489 -9.45 10.56 -35.73
CA ASN A 489 -10.52 9.60 -35.40
C ASN A 489 -10.17 8.15 -35.74
N SER A 490 -9.17 7.94 -36.60
CA SER A 490 -8.75 6.63 -37.08
C SER A 490 -8.03 5.85 -35.97
N PRO A 491 -8.59 4.73 -35.46
CA PRO A 491 -8.00 4.00 -34.33
C PRO A 491 -6.57 3.52 -34.57
N GLU A 492 -6.21 3.20 -35.81
CA GLU A 492 -4.86 2.81 -36.22
C GLU A 492 -3.82 3.89 -35.91
N LEU A 493 -4.20 5.18 -35.96
CA LEU A 493 -3.32 6.32 -35.68
C LEU A 493 -3.03 6.53 -34.18
N TYR A 494 -3.68 5.73 -33.32
CA TYR A 494 -3.42 5.72 -31.88
C TYR A 494 -2.41 4.64 -31.47
N GLU A 495 -2.08 3.71 -32.37
CA GLU A 495 -1.29 2.51 -32.07
C GLU A 495 0.20 2.68 -32.39
N PHE A 496 1.08 1.88 -31.76
CA PHE A 496 2.53 1.98 -31.95
C PHE A 496 2.97 1.79 -33.40
N ASN A 497 2.28 0.95 -34.18
CA ASN A 497 2.60 0.76 -35.60
C ASN A 497 2.48 2.07 -36.40
N SER A 498 1.65 3.02 -35.97
CA SER A 498 1.48 4.31 -36.66
C SER A 498 2.58 5.32 -36.39
N ILE A 499 3.52 5.01 -35.49
CA ILE A 499 4.64 5.89 -35.12
C ILE A 499 6.01 5.25 -35.45
N GLU A 500 6.01 4.13 -36.17
CA GLU A 500 7.22 3.53 -36.75
C GLU A 500 7.78 4.36 -37.92
N HIS A 501 6.91 5.16 -38.55
CA HIS A 501 7.23 6.12 -39.58
C HIS A 501 6.65 7.48 -39.21
N TYR A 502 7.32 8.55 -39.64
CA TYR A 502 6.84 9.91 -39.46
C TYR A 502 5.88 10.30 -40.60
N GLY A 503 4.91 11.16 -40.31
CA GLY A 503 4.05 11.77 -41.33
C GLY A 503 2.79 10.98 -41.65
N ALA A 504 2.15 10.38 -40.64
CA ALA A 504 0.95 9.56 -40.84
C ALA A 504 -0.31 10.36 -41.25
N LEU A 505 -0.33 11.67 -41.01
CA LEU A 505 -1.45 12.57 -41.32
C LEU A 505 -1.39 13.06 -42.77
N THR A 506 -1.79 12.18 -43.70
CA THR A 506 -1.72 12.41 -45.16
C THR A 506 -2.93 13.09 -45.77
N GLU A 507 -3.95 13.39 -44.97
CA GLU A 507 -5.17 14.10 -45.38
C GLU A 507 -5.37 15.35 -44.52
N PRO A 508 -6.03 16.41 -45.03
CA PRO A 508 -6.39 17.57 -44.22
C PRO A 508 -7.34 17.20 -43.07
N ILE A 509 -7.16 17.83 -41.90
CA ILE A 509 -7.96 17.52 -40.70
C ILE A 509 -8.56 18.81 -40.11
N MET A 510 -9.86 18.79 -39.86
CA MET A 510 -10.53 19.89 -39.14
C MET A 510 -10.34 19.74 -37.63
N VAL A 511 -9.44 20.52 -37.03
CA VAL A 511 -9.20 20.50 -35.58
C VAL A 511 -10.38 21.14 -34.82
N SER A 512 -10.43 20.94 -33.49
CA SER A 512 -11.44 21.57 -32.66
C SER A 512 -11.40 23.09 -32.72
N SER A 513 -12.55 23.71 -32.98
CA SER A 513 -12.72 25.18 -32.98
C SER A 513 -12.63 25.81 -31.59
N LYS A 514 -12.63 25.00 -30.51
CA LYS A 514 -12.61 25.46 -29.12
C LYS A 514 -11.62 24.63 -28.29
N PRO A 515 -10.30 24.83 -28.46
CA PRO A 515 -9.32 24.11 -27.66
C PRO A 515 -9.55 24.34 -26.17
N GLN A 516 -9.51 23.25 -25.39
CA GLN A 516 -9.65 23.28 -23.94
C GLN A 516 -8.32 22.88 -23.29
N PRO A 517 -7.94 23.48 -22.15
CA PRO A 517 -6.80 23.02 -21.38
C PRO A 517 -6.95 21.53 -21.02
N ILE A 518 -5.93 20.74 -21.31
CA ILE A 518 -5.90 19.30 -20.96
C ILE A 518 -5.70 19.13 -19.44
N PHE A 519 -4.85 19.98 -18.86
CA PHE A 519 -4.56 19.99 -17.44
C PHE A 519 -4.82 21.38 -16.86
N PRO A 520 -5.47 21.49 -15.70
CA PRO A 520 -5.58 22.76 -14.99
C PRO A 520 -4.22 23.16 -14.41
N ARG A 521 -3.98 24.47 -14.34
CA ARG A 521 -2.84 25.02 -13.59
C ARG A 521 -3.23 25.14 -12.12
N LEU A 522 -2.35 24.66 -11.25
CA LEU A 522 -2.51 24.65 -9.80
C LEU A 522 -1.88 25.89 -9.15
N GLU A 523 -2.54 26.44 -8.14
CA GLU A 523 -1.99 27.51 -7.29
C GLU A 523 -1.04 26.92 -6.24
N SER A 524 0.27 27.01 -6.49
CA SER A 524 1.27 26.20 -5.80
C SER A 524 1.14 26.18 -4.27
N ASP A 525 1.14 27.35 -3.62
CA ASP A 525 1.15 27.43 -2.15
C ASP A 525 -0.14 26.86 -1.53
N ALA A 526 -1.30 27.16 -2.12
CA ALA A 526 -2.59 26.68 -1.63
C ALA A 526 -2.73 25.16 -1.78
N GLU A 527 -2.23 24.61 -2.88
CA GLU A 527 -2.32 23.18 -3.17
C GLU A 527 -1.31 22.36 -2.36
N ILE A 528 -0.09 22.85 -2.17
CA ILE A 528 0.90 22.24 -1.28
C ILE A 528 0.36 22.14 0.14
N GLU A 529 -0.25 23.21 0.65
CA GLU A 529 -0.83 23.25 1.98
C GLU A 529 -2.03 22.29 2.11
N TYR A 530 -2.89 22.22 1.10
CA TYR A 530 -4.00 21.28 1.10
C TYR A 530 -3.53 19.82 1.17
N ILE A 531 -2.54 19.43 0.36
CA ILE A 531 -2.02 18.05 0.40
C ILE A 531 -1.45 17.77 1.81
N LYS A 532 -0.67 18.68 2.37
CA LYS A 532 -0.12 18.54 3.75
C LYS A 532 -1.22 18.35 4.79
N GLN A 533 -2.33 19.10 4.68
CA GLN A 533 -3.46 18.97 5.59
C GLN A 533 -4.18 17.63 5.43
N SER A 534 -4.39 17.19 4.18
CA SER A 534 -5.06 15.91 3.88
C SER A 534 -4.28 14.66 4.32
N MET A 535 -2.97 14.82 4.54
CA MET A 535 -2.10 13.77 5.03
C MET A 535 -2.15 13.59 6.54
N GLN A 536 -2.52 14.64 7.26
CA GLN A 536 -2.74 14.52 8.69
C GLN A 536 -3.97 13.64 8.91
N PRO A 537 -3.95 12.75 9.91
CA PRO A 537 -5.15 12.02 10.27
C PRO A 537 -6.25 13.05 10.49
N ASP A 538 -7.47 12.75 10.02
CA ASP A 538 -8.64 13.55 10.34
C ASP A 538 -8.53 13.89 11.82
N LYS A 539 -8.44 15.18 12.13
CA LYS A 539 -8.90 15.60 13.45
C LYS A 539 -10.32 15.10 13.45
N VAL A 540 -10.55 13.99 14.13
CA VAL A 540 -11.84 13.72 14.72
C VAL A 540 -12.06 14.97 15.56
N GLU A 541 -12.72 15.97 14.98
CA GLU A 541 -13.67 16.75 15.72
C GLU A 541 -14.60 15.69 16.26
N GLU A 542 -14.19 15.13 17.41
CA GLU A 542 -15.17 14.76 18.40
C GLU A 542 -16.01 16.02 18.46
N ALA A 543 -17.21 15.95 17.88
CA ALA A 543 -18.30 16.70 18.41
C ALA A 543 -18.30 16.31 19.88
N GLN A 544 -17.54 17.07 20.67
CA GLN A 544 -17.65 17.11 22.09
C GLN A 544 -19.09 17.57 22.26
N GLU A 545 -20.00 16.60 22.42
CA GLU A 545 -20.97 16.78 23.46
C GLU A 545 -20.14 17.15 24.68
N GLU A 546 -20.09 18.46 24.97
CA GLU A 546 -19.53 18.98 26.20
C GLU A 546 -20.29 18.30 27.33
N VAL A 547 -19.78 17.14 27.77
CA VAL A 547 -20.04 16.66 29.11
C VAL A 547 -19.51 17.80 29.97
N PRO A 548 -20.37 18.52 30.72
CA PRO A 548 -19.97 19.75 31.38
C PRO A 548 -18.79 19.43 32.30
N SER A 549 -17.59 19.82 31.87
CA SER A 549 -16.41 19.62 32.70
C SER A 549 -16.63 20.45 33.95
N LYS A 550 -16.31 19.88 35.11
CA LYS A 550 -16.35 20.62 36.37
C LYS A 550 -15.51 21.89 36.21
N ALA A 551 -15.97 22.99 36.79
CA ALA A 551 -15.27 24.28 36.71
C ALA A 551 -13.77 24.11 36.99
N LYS A 552 -12.93 24.75 36.16
CA LYS A 552 -11.48 24.74 36.36
C LYS A 552 -11.16 25.26 37.77
N ILE A 553 -10.39 24.49 38.52
CA ILE A 553 -9.92 24.86 39.86
C ILE A 553 -8.47 25.34 39.79
N ASP A 554 -8.06 26.16 40.75
CA ASP A 554 -6.66 26.58 40.89
C ASP A 554 -5.83 25.44 41.53
N ILE A 555 -4.51 25.41 41.31
CA ILE A 555 -3.63 24.42 41.96
C ILE A 555 -3.75 24.48 43.49
N LYS A 556 -4.06 25.65 44.06
CA LYS A 556 -4.34 25.83 45.49
C LYS A 556 -5.55 25.04 45.97
N ASP A 557 -6.49 24.71 45.11
CA ASP A 557 -7.64 23.87 45.46
C ASP A 557 -7.27 22.39 45.49
N PHE A 558 -6.33 21.97 44.64
CA PHE A 558 -5.76 20.63 44.69
C PHE A 558 -4.83 20.45 45.91
N ASP A 559 -4.02 21.46 46.24
CA ASP A 559 -3.17 21.48 47.44
C ASP A 559 -3.95 21.32 48.76
N LYS A 560 -5.26 21.64 48.75
CA LYS A 560 -6.14 21.41 49.90
C LYS A 560 -6.49 19.94 50.10
N VAL A 561 -6.24 19.07 49.14
CA VAL A 561 -6.58 17.64 49.20
C VAL A 561 -5.34 16.86 49.61
N GLU A 562 -5.41 16.15 50.74
CA GLU A 562 -4.33 15.29 51.19
C GLU A 562 -4.59 13.87 50.68
N ILE A 563 -3.75 13.41 49.77
CA ILE A 563 -3.83 12.06 49.20
C ILE A 563 -2.61 11.27 49.68
N LYS A 564 -2.82 10.06 50.20
CA LYS A 564 -1.75 9.17 50.67
C LYS A 564 -1.86 7.79 50.05
N ALA A 565 -0.71 7.14 49.88
CA ALA A 565 -0.66 5.73 49.54
C ALA A 565 -1.03 4.87 50.75
N ALA A 566 -1.89 3.87 50.56
CA ALA A 566 -2.30 2.95 51.60
C ALA A 566 -2.42 1.51 51.07
N THR A 567 -2.22 0.52 51.94
CA THR A 567 -2.52 -0.89 51.60
C THR A 567 -3.89 -1.27 52.15
N ILE A 568 -4.72 -1.94 51.35
CA ILE A 568 -5.97 -2.52 51.85
C ILE A 568 -5.65 -3.76 52.67
N ILE A 569 -6.00 -3.75 53.96
CA ILE A 569 -5.69 -4.84 54.90
C ILE A 569 -6.90 -5.72 55.24
N ASP A 570 -8.11 -5.19 55.07
CA ASP A 570 -9.35 -5.92 55.30
C ASP A 570 -10.46 -5.31 54.43
N ALA A 571 -11.41 -6.14 54.00
CA ALA A 571 -12.58 -5.71 53.26
C ALA A 571 -13.77 -6.63 53.58
N GLU A 572 -14.96 -6.05 53.73
CA GLU A 572 -16.21 -6.81 53.87
C GLU A 572 -17.38 -6.12 53.15
N ASN A 573 -18.33 -6.93 52.67
CA ASN A 573 -19.59 -6.44 52.11
C ASN A 573 -20.44 -5.75 53.20
N VAL A 574 -21.00 -4.57 52.90
CA VAL A 574 -21.86 -3.86 53.86
C VAL A 574 -23.25 -4.49 53.88
N LYS A 575 -23.64 -5.07 55.03
CA LYS A 575 -24.99 -5.63 55.23
C LYS A 575 -26.08 -4.61 54.85
N LYS A 576 -27.04 -5.06 54.02
CA LYS A 576 -28.13 -4.24 53.43
C LYS A 576 -27.73 -3.30 52.29
N SER A 577 -26.55 -3.46 51.68
CA SER A 577 -26.19 -2.82 50.42
C SER A 577 -25.46 -3.80 49.49
N ASP A 578 -25.83 -3.78 48.21
CA ASP A 578 -25.19 -4.53 47.12
C ASP A 578 -24.11 -3.68 46.39
N LYS A 579 -23.89 -2.44 46.84
CA LYS A 579 -22.99 -1.47 46.19
C LYS A 579 -21.78 -1.10 47.04
N LEU A 580 -21.80 -1.34 48.34
CA LEU A 580 -20.82 -0.81 49.28
C LEU A 580 -19.91 -1.92 49.84
N LEU A 581 -18.60 -1.69 49.75
CA LEU A 581 -17.59 -2.39 50.54
C LEU A 581 -17.16 -1.51 51.70
N LYS A 582 -16.94 -2.12 52.86
CA LYS A 582 -16.26 -1.51 54.00
C LYS A 582 -14.83 -2.04 53.99
N ILE A 583 -13.89 -1.12 53.85
CA ILE A 583 -12.48 -1.38 53.58
C ILE A 583 -11.67 -0.79 54.73
N GLN A 584 -10.73 -1.54 55.28
CA GLN A 584 -9.70 -1.02 56.17
C GLN A 584 -8.42 -0.81 55.36
N VAL A 585 -7.85 0.39 55.48
CA VAL A 585 -6.59 0.74 54.83
C VAL A 585 -5.53 1.04 55.89
N ASP A 586 -4.31 0.61 55.63
CA ASP A 586 -3.11 0.89 56.41
C ASP A 586 -2.31 2.03 55.76
N LEU A 587 -2.13 3.10 56.53
CA LEU A 587 -1.40 4.32 56.16
C LEU A 587 -0.07 4.43 56.94
N ASP A 588 0.51 3.31 57.35
CA ASP A 588 1.74 3.18 58.16
C ASP A 588 1.51 3.57 59.63
N ASN A 589 1.24 4.83 59.92
CA ASN A 589 1.08 5.34 61.29
C ASN A 589 -0.37 5.32 61.80
N GLU A 590 -1.34 5.04 60.93
CA GLU A 590 -2.76 4.95 61.27
C GLU A 590 -3.50 3.98 60.35
N GLN A 591 -4.62 3.45 60.83
CA GLN A 591 -5.55 2.68 60.02
C GLN A 591 -6.87 3.43 59.90
N ARG A 592 -7.50 3.35 58.73
CA ARG A 592 -8.77 4.04 58.47
C ARG A 592 -9.80 3.13 57.84
N GLN A 593 -11.05 3.31 58.27
CA GLN A 593 -12.19 2.66 57.66
C GLN A 593 -12.76 3.53 56.54
N ILE A 594 -12.87 2.97 55.34
CA ILE A 594 -13.45 3.62 54.17
C ILE A 594 -14.62 2.78 53.68
N VAL A 595 -15.75 3.43 53.41
CA VAL A 595 -16.91 2.79 52.79
C VAL A 595 -16.98 3.24 51.34
N SER A 596 -16.75 2.32 50.40
CA SER A 596 -16.60 2.62 48.97
C SER A 596 -17.64 1.92 48.11
N GLY A 597 -18.09 2.60 47.04
CA GLY A 597 -19.16 2.18 46.13
C GLY A 597 -18.80 1.12 45.10
N ILE A 598 -17.82 0.26 45.39
CA ILE A 598 -17.16 -0.58 44.39
C ILE A 598 -17.57 -2.06 44.41
N ALA A 599 -18.54 -2.44 45.27
CA ALA A 599 -18.92 -3.85 45.49
C ALA A 599 -19.50 -4.56 44.26
N LYS A 600 -19.93 -3.80 43.24
CA LYS A 600 -20.41 -4.35 41.97
C LYS A 600 -19.29 -4.84 41.05
N PHE A 601 -18.06 -4.35 41.26
CA PHE A 601 -16.92 -4.59 40.37
C PHE A 601 -15.82 -5.40 41.05
N TYR A 602 -15.81 -5.44 42.38
CA TYR A 602 -14.79 -6.13 43.17
C TYR A 602 -15.43 -6.94 44.29
N GLN A 603 -14.96 -8.17 44.49
CA GLN A 603 -15.19 -8.90 45.74
C GLN A 603 -14.16 -8.47 46.79
N PRO A 604 -14.46 -8.59 48.10
CA PRO A 604 -13.52 -8.23 49.16
C PRO A 604 -12.13 -8.88 49.00
N GLU A 605 -12.08 -10.14 48.57
CA GLU A 605 -10.85 -10.92 48.41
C GLU A 605 -9.96 -10.38 47.28
N ASP A 606 -10.55 -9.74 46.26
CA ASP A 606 -9.84 -9.25 45.08
C ASP A 606 -9.03 -7.97 45.34
N ILE A 607 -9.29 -7.29 46.47
CA ILE A 607 -8.72 -5.97 46.77
C ILE A 607 -7.82 -5.97 47.99
N ILE A 608 -7.91 -6.99 48.86
CA ILE A 608 -7.00 -7.13 50.00
C ILE A 608 -5.56 -7.30 49.49
N GLY A 609 -4.64 -6.55 50.08
CA GLY A 609 -3.22 -6.48 49.69
C GLY A 609 -2.92 -5.46 48.59
N LYS A 610 -3.91 -4.89 47.90
CA LYS A 610 -3.66 -3.86 46.89
C LYS A 610 -3.23 -2.55 47.53
N LYS A 611 -2.27 -1.88 46.89
CA LYS A 611 -1.83 -0.53 47.24
C LYS A 611 -2.63 0.50 46.45
N VAL A 612 -3.22 1.47 47.13
CA VAL A 612 -4.20 2.41 46.57
C VAL A 612 -3.96 3.85 47.03
N ALA A 613 -4.47 4.80 46.25
CA ALA A 613 -4.50 6.20 46.62
C ALA A 613 -5.76 6.52 47.46
N VAL A 614 -5.55 7.12 48.63
CA VAL A 614 -6.59 7.44 49.60
C VAL A 614 -6.58 8.93 49.92
N VAL A 615 -7.73 9.59 49.78
CA VAL A 615 -7.91 10.96 50.30
C VAL A 615 -8.14 10.91 51.81
N THR A 616 -7.23 11.51 52.59
CA THR A 616 -7.19 11.40 54.06
C THR A 616 -7.73 12.62 54.80
N ASN A 617 -7.93 13.76 54.15
CA ASN A 617 -8.39 14.97 54.84
C ASN A 617 -9.87 15.35 54.55
N LEU A 618 -10.66 14.39 54.04
CA LEU A 618 -12.10 14.55 53.94
C LEU A 618 -12.76 14.47 55.32
N LYS A 619 -13.81 15.27 55.52
CA LYS A 619 -14.66 15.14 56.72
C LYS A 619 -15.30 13.75 56.74
N PRO A 620 -15.24 13.00 57.86
CA PRO A 620 -15.86 11.69 57.92
C PRO A 620 -17.35 11.73 57.60
N ALA A 621 -17.80 10.81 56.76
CA ALA A 621 -19.20 10.68 56.35
C ALA A 621 -19.82 9.41 56.94
N LYS A 622 -21.14 9.39 57.13
CA LYS A 622 -21.87 8.19 57.56
C LYS A 622 -22.60 7.59 56.36
N LEU A 623 -22.16 6.44 55.88
CA LEU A 623 -22.74 5.71 54.76
C LEU A 623 -23.37 4.41 55.27
N MET A 624 -24.69 4.24 55.09
CA MET A 624 -25.45 3.08 55.56
C MET A 624 -25.18 2.72 57.04
N GLY A 625 -25.07 3.74 57.89
CA GLY A 625 -24.84 3.57 59.33
C GLY A 625 -23.37 3.39 59.74
N ARG A 626 -22.44 3.21 58.79
CA ARG A 626 -21.00 3.04 59.01
C ARG A 626 -20.26 4.36 58.78
N LYS A 627 -19.18 4.60 59.51
CA LYS A 627 -18.31 5.77 59.35
C LYS A 627 -17.31 5.52 58.21
N SER A 628 -17.16 6.47 57.29
CA SER A 628 -16.11 6.50 56.26
C SER A 628 -15.19 7.66 56.54
N GLU A 629 -13.91 7.39 56.77
CA GLU A 629 -12.88 8.34 57.24
C GLU A 629 -11.89 8.73 56.14
N GLY A 630 -12.27 8.49 54.89
CA GLY A 630 -11.52 8.82 53.69
C GLY A 630 -12.27 8.39 52.45
N MET A 631 -11.60 8.49 51.30
CA MET A 631 -12.10 8.05 50.00
C MET A 631 -10.97 7.38 49.23
N ILE A 632 -11.21 6.19 48.71
CA ILE A 632 -10.29 5.54 47.77
C ILE A 632 -10.59 6.05 46.36
N LEU A 633 -9.56 6.30 45.56
CA LEU A 633 -9.72 6.78 44.20
C LEU A 633 -10.00 5.64 43.22
N SER A 634 -10.89 5.90 42.27
CA SER A 634 -11.27 4.96 41.20
C SER A 634 -11.54 5.74 39.93
N ALA A 635 -11.25 5.13 38.78
CA ALA A 635 -11.58 5.65 37.46
C ALA A 635 -12.88 5.02 36.97
N GLU A 636 -13.73 5.80 36.30
CA GLU A 636 -14.98 5.31 35.70
C GLU A 636 -15.02 5.69 34.22
N LYS A 637 -15.32 4.71 33.35
CA LYS A 637 -15.65 4.92 31.94
C LYS A 637 -16.73 3.92 31.51
N ASP A 638 -17.75 4.41 30.82
CA ASP A 638 -18.87 3.60 30.30
C ASP A 638 -19.54 2.71 31.37
N GLY A 639 -19.63 3.22 32.60
CA GLY A 639 -20.22 2.53 33.76
C GLY A 639 -19.36 1.42 34.36
N VAL A 640 -18.09 1.27 33.93
CA VAL A 640 -17.11 0.34 34.51
C VAL A 640 -16.19 1.11 35.45
N LEU A 641 -16.09 0.67 36.71
CA LEU A 641 -15.27 1.31 37.74
C LEU A 641 -14.01 0.49 38.03
N THR A 642 -12.85 1.13 37.87
CA THR A 642 -11.52 0.54 38.08
C THR A 642 -10.80 1.21 39.25
N LEU A 643 -10.29 0.42 40.19
CA LEU A 643 -9.54 0.89 41.34
C LEU A 643 -8.18 1.48 40.92
N VAL A 644 -7.85 2.70 41.37
CA VAL A 644 -6.53 3.30 41.12
C VAL A 644 -5.49 2.61 41.99
N SER A 645 -4.75 1.68 41.39
CA SER A 645 -3.69 0.92 42.05
C SER A 645 -2.34 1.65 41.93
N LEU A 646 -1.53 1.57 42.98
CA LEU A 646 -0.20 2.17 43.06
C LEU A 646 0.88 1.07 43.01
N PRO A 647 2.09 1.37 42.52
CA PRO A 647 3.22 0.43 42.60
C PRO A 647 3.53 0.01 44.04
N ASN A 648 3.78 -1.29 44.25
CA ASN A 648 4.04 -1.85 45.59
C ASN A 648 5.24 -1.22 46.31
N ALA A 649 6.20 -0.65 45.57
CA ALA A 649 7.39 0.01 46.11
C ALA A 649 7.10 1.32 46.86
N ILE A 650 5.93 1.95 46.67
CA ILE A 650 5.58 3.19 47.37
C ILE A 650 5.25 2.85 48.83
N PRO A 651 5.88 3.48 49.85
CA PRO A 651 5.59 3.16 51.25
C PRO A 651 4.18 3.62 51.66
N ASN A 652 3.57 2.91 52.62
CA ASN A 652 2.29 3.34 53.20
C ASN A 652 2.46 4.70 53.88
N GLY A 653 1.44 5.55 53.81
CA GLY A 653 1.48 6.92 54.34
C GLY A 653 2.21 7.95 53.47
N ALA A 654 2.85 7.54 52.36
CA ALA A 654 3.49 8.46 51.42
C ALA A 654 2.47 9.44 50.82
N VAL A 655 2.78 10.74 50.85
CA VAL A 655 1.92 11.80 50.30
C VAL A 655 2.04 11.84 48.78
N ILE A 656 0.91 11.77 48.09
CA ILE A 656 0.78 11.91 46.64
C ILE A 656 0.52 13.39 46.36
N LYS A 657 1.35 14.00 45.51
CA LYS A 657 1.32 15.42 45.15
C LYS A 657 1.27 15.61 43.66
#